data_AF-A0AB74K743-F1
#
_entry.id   AF-A0AB74K743-F1
#
_cell.length_a   1.000
_cell.length_b   1.000
_cell.length_c   1.000
_cell.angle_alpha   90.00
_cell.angle_beta   90.00
_cell.angle_gamma   90.00
#
_symmetry.space_group_name_H-M   'P 1'
#
loop_
_entity.id
_entity.type
_entity.pdbx_description
1 polymer ?
#
loop_
_entity_poly.entity_id
_entity_poly.type
_entity_poly.pdbx_seq_one_letter_code
_entity_poly.pdbx_strand_id
1 'polypeptide(L)'
;MLFNIVTLLALAPSVLSAVTDNGAKRRNVVPGGYIVEFEDVMSVASDTKSSFYKSLSDKNMDPTHRMDLSSSLFKGLSFHVDTGLDQAVVAQDIQAMPLVRKVWPISLYDTQDFATAPYTNGSNSTSSSDTFSTHLMGHVDRLHAEGLTGNGTFVAIIDTGIDYLHPALGGCFGPGCKVAYGYDFVGDDYDGTNTPVPDSDPYSACNEHGTHVAGIVAAGPNPYNFTGVAPDATLGAYRVFGCSGSSGDDVLIDAFTRAYEDGADIITASIGGPNGWTEEPWTVVVSRIVAAGTPCTLAAGNDGSEGLFYGSSAADGIGVIAVGSIDNIESPVFTTYGTYSIENSTTGEFGYLEAAIGMPNISLPLWAVSKDSAIVDDACEPLPADTPDLAGKLVLIRRGTCTFDTKAANVAAFGAQYIMFYNNAPSLTSASVSYPGILGAAMVSAEQGASWAASLATGSAIQVTITGDLTVFSSPPNNITGGHMSTFSMWNPTNEAYVKPEISAPGGNILSTLPLSQGGYGVLSGTSMATPFVAGVVALMTQARPDLDPYTIRAILGTTGHPVTFNDGRTTFDYLAPVVQQGGGEVDAFAAVHTSTVIDVANLAFNDTAHFVKEANFTITNRGTSEITYDFAYVNAATAYTLPDDGSTQPQTFPPDLVTSGASVSFSAGSVSVAAGKSETVLVTLALPQDLATARIPVYSGFITINGTNGDSLNLPYAGIASSLKDATVLDASTGYPYITSTSDNTYVPLDANTVFTISVANTTINGTTDNSTGLLIPNLRIGLVMPSSLIRADLIPSNITYGTYTNTTTVLGVKTLGAIAGTPSVYQPRANAWSTAFYGVLDDGRRVPAGTYSILVRALRIFGDATNPDDYDSAETVPFTIKYVH
;
A
#
# COMPACT_ATOMS: atom_id res chain seq x y z
N MET A 1 13.86 -66.21 16.36
CA MET A 1 12.59 -66.54 15.68
C MET A 1 12.19 -65.27 14.92
N LEU A 2 12.59 -65.08 13.66
CA LEU A 2 11.90 -65.56 12.45
C LEU A 2 10.38 -65.33 12.51
N PHE A 3 9.88 -64.27 11.85
CA PHE A 3 9.10 -64.39 10.61
C PHE A 3 8.86 -63.03 9.94
N ASN A 4 8.93 -63.05 8.60
CA ASN A 4 8.74 -61.99 7.62
C ASN A 4 7.33 -61.38 7.62
N ILE A 5 7.23 -60.09 7.23
CA ILE A 5 6.22 -59.61 6.27
C ILE A 5 6.91 -58.68 5.26
N VAL A 6 6.67 -58.96 3.98
CA VAL A 6 7.10 -58.25 2.78
C VAL A 6 5.88 -57.46 2.24
N THR A 7 6.18 -56.39 1.47
CA THR A 7 5.31 -55.62 0.55
C THR A 7 4.31 -54.65 1.20
N LEU A 8 4.11 -53.41 0.73
CA LEU A 8 4.05 -52.92 -0.65
C LEU A 8 4.36 -51.41 -0.69
N LEU A 9 5.15 -50.95 -1.67
CA LEU A 9 5.22 -49.54 -2.08
C LEU A 9 3.83 -49.08 -2.53
N ALA A 10 3.35 -47.97 -1.97
CA ALA A 10 2.32 -47.15 -2.58
C ALA A 10 2.86 -45.71 -2.61
N LEU A 11 3.20 -45.28 -3.82
CA LEU A 11 3.39 -43.88 -4.20
C LEU A 11 2.08 -43.15 -3.90
N ALA A 12 2.05 -42.33 -2.85
CA ALA A 12 1.03 -41.31 -2.71
C ALA A 12 1.50 -40.10 -3.53
N PRO A 13 0.74 -39.63 -4.53
CA PRO A 13 1.01 -38.33 -5.12
C PRO A 13 0.85 -37.29 -4.01
N SER A 14 1.90 -36.51 -3.79
CA SER A 14 1.85 -35.28 -3.01
C SER A 14 0.67 -34.45 -3.52
N VAL A 15 -0.33 -34.28 -2.68
CA VAL A 15 -1.40 -33.30 -2.89
C VAL A 15 -0.68 -31.95 -2.84
N LEU A 16 -0.38 -31.37 -4.01
CA LEU A 16 -0.08 -29.94 -4.09
C LEU A 16 -1.29 -29.25 -3.48
N SER A 17 -1.11 -28.66 -2.30
CA SER A 17 -2.01 -27.62 -1.83
C SER A 17 -2.07 -26.59 -2.94
N ALA A 18 -3.25 -26.36 -3.49
CA ALA A 18 -3.50 -25.25 -4.38
C ALA A 18 -3.30 -23.98 -3.56
N VAL A 19 -2.07 -23.45 -3.59
CA VAL A 19 -1.80 -22.07 -3.22
C VAL A 19 -2.68 -21.25 -4.14
N THR A 20 -3.69 -20.61 -3.57
CA THR A 20 -4.48 -19.60 -4.27
C THR A 20 -3.49 -18.51 -4.70
N ASP A 21 -3.23 -18.43 -6.01
CA ASP A 21 -2.46 -17.37 -6.65
C ASP A 21 -3.26 -16.07 -6.47
N ASN A 22 -3.09 -15.41 -5.32
CA ASN A 22 -3.43 -14.00 -5.17
C ASN A 22 -2.40 -13.25 -6.01
N GLY A 23 -2.65 -13.19 -7.32
CA GLY A 23 -1.67 -12.76 -8.32
C GLY A 23 -0.99 -11.46 -7.90
N ALA A 24 0.32 -11.54 -7.64
CA ALA A 24 1.11 -10.36 -7.37
C ALA A 24 1.13 -9.49 -8.65
N LYS A 25 0.69 -8.24 -8.52
CA LYS A 25 0.65 -7.28 -9.63
C LYS A 25 2.09 -6.96 -10.05
N ARG A 26 2.44 -7.20 -11.32
CA ARG A 26 3.59 -6.51 -11.95
C ARG A 26 3.40 -5.02 -11.71
N ARG A 27 4.48 -4.26 -11.49
CA ARG A 27 4.38 -2.80 -11.51
C ARG A 27 3.74 -2.38 -12.83
N ASN A 28 2.53 -1.82 -12.75
CA ASN A 28 1.88 -1.25 -13.92
C ASN A 28 2.75 -0.07 -14.37
N VAL A 29 3.14 -0.07 -15.63
CA VAL A 29 3.92 1.02 -16.22
C VAL A 29 3.14 1.59 -17.39
N VAL A 30 3.33 2.87 -17.69
CA VAL A 30 2.77 3.47 -18.90
C VAL A 30 3.57 2.94 -20.10
N PRO A 31 2.96 2.18 -21.04
CA PRO A 31 3.70 1.55 -22.13
C PRO A 31 4.47 2.57 -22.98
N GLY A 32 5.79 2.41 -23.07
CA GLY A 32 6.65 3.31 -23.85
C GLY A 32 6.82 4.70 -23.23
N GLY A 33 6.38 4.91 -21.98
CA GLY A 33 6.54 6.16 -21.24
C GLY A 33 7.81 6.18 -20.37
N TYR A 34 8.56 7.28 -20.37
CA TYR A 34 9.80 7.41 -19.62
C TYR A 34 9.89 8.73 -18.88
N ILE A 35 10.55 8.70 -17.73
CA ILE A 35 11.05 9.87 -16.99
C ILE A 35 12.56 9.93 -17.18
N VAL A 36 13.09 11.09 -17.54
CA VAL A 36 14.55 11.31 -17.63
C VAL A 36 14.96 12.45 -16.71
N GLU A 37 16.04 12.24 -15.96
CA GLU A 37 16.78 13.26 -15.22
C GLU A 37 18.10 13.57 -15.96
N PHE A 38 18.40 14.87 -16.12
CA PHE A 38 19.61 15.34 -16.80
C PHE A 38 20.77 15.64 -15.83
N GLU A 39 22.00 15.62 -16.35
CA GLU A 39 23.18 15.98 -15.56
C GLU A 39 23.25 17.48 -15.20
N ASP A 40 23.73 17.78 -13.98
CA ASP A 40 23.73 19.14 -13.40
C ASP A 40 24.56 20.18 -14.15
N VAL A 41 25.51 19.75 -14.98
CA VAL A 41 26.45 20.61 -15.73
C VAL A 41 25.84 21.27 -16.96
N MET A 42 24.59 20.94 -17.29
CA MET A 42 23.86 21.54 -18.41
C MET A 42 22.92 22.61 -17.85
N SER A 43 23.14 23.89 -18.18
CA SER A 43 22.11 24.92 -17.97
C SER A 43 20.82 24.43 -18.62
N VAL A 44 19.69 24.54 -17.91
CA VAL A 44 18.32 24.15 -18.32
C VAL A 44 17.79 25.07 -19.44
N ALA A 45 18.64 25.40 -20.42
CA ALA A 45 18.23 26.09 -21.61
C ALA A 45 17.32 25.17 -22.44
N SER A 46 16.38 25.77 -23.17
CA SER A 46 15.60 25.10 -24.24
C SER A 46 16.46 24.18 -25.11
N ASP A 47 17.73 24.56 -25.29
CA ASP A 47 18.72 23.88 -26.11
C ASP A 47 19.03 22.46 -25.62
N THR A 48 18.98 22.18 -24.31
CA THR A 48 19.28 20.84 -23.76
C THR A 48 18.14 19.85 -24.06
N LYS A 49 16.88 20.27 -23.89
CA LYS A 49 15.70 19.43 -24.18
C LYS A 49 15.60 19.13 -25.67
N SER A 50 15.78 20.16 -26.51
CA SER A 50 15.82 19.98 -27.97
C SER A 50 16.99 19.11 -28.43
N SER A 51 18.16 19.22 -27.80
CA SER A 51 19.31 18.35 -28.09
C SER A 51 19.08 16.90 -27.66
N PHE A 52 18.41 16.68 -26.54
CA PHE A 52 18.02 15.34 -26.08
C PHE A 52 17.03 14.68 -27.05
N TYR A 53 15.92 15.35 -27.40
CA TYR A 53 14.98 14.81 -28.38
C TYR A 53 15.62 14.56 -29.75
N LYS A 54 16.51 15.45 -30.18
CA LYS A 54 17.29 15.21 -31.40
C LYS A 54 18.17 13.96 -31.28
N SER A 55 18.82 13.75 -30.13
CA SER A 55 19.65 12.55 -29.90
C SER A 55 18.83 11.26 -29.91
N LEU A 56 17.57 11.30 -29.46
CA LEU A 56 16.62 10.20 -29.60
C LEU A 56 16.24 9.96 -31.06
N SER A 57 15.86 11.00 -31.80
CA SER A 57 15.53 10.88 -33.22
C SER A 57 16.72 10.38 -34.06
N ASP A 58 17.94 10.82 -33.75
CA ASP A 58 19.18 10.34 -34.38
C ASP A 58 19.42 8.82 -34.13
N LYS A 59 18.77 8.25 -33.11
CA LYS A 59 18.76 6.81 -32.77
C LYS A 59 17.50 6.07 -33.28
N ASN A 60 16.70 6.69 -34.15
CA ASN A 60 15.40 6.17 -34.62
C ASN A 60 14.38 5.93 -33.50
N MET A 61 14.47 6.71 -32.43
CA MET A 61 13.45 6.81 -31.40
C MET A 61 12.69 8.11 -31.69
N ASP A 62 11.42 8.03 -32.09
CA ASP A 62 10.61 9.23 -32.34
C ASP A 62 9.90 9.64 -31.04
N PRO A 63 10.42 10.63 -30.28
CA PRO A 63 9.84 10.95 -28.99
C PRO A 63 8.62 11.85 -29.15
N THR A 64 7.57 11.55 -28.38
CA THR A 64 6.45 12.47 -28.14
C THR A 64 6.60 13.03 -26.74
N HIS A 65 6.68 14.36 -26.62
CA HIS A 65 6.70 15.01 -25.31
C HIS A 65 5.44 14.70 -24.51
N ARG A 66 5.58 14.41 -23.22
CA ARG A 66 4.45 14.15 -22.31
C ARG A 66 4.34 15.27 -21.26
N MET A 67 5.37 15.47 -20.42
CA MET A 67 5.40 16.53 -19.42
C MET A 67 6.78 17.18 -19.29
N ASP A 68 6.82 18.45 -18.92
CA ASP A 68 8.03 19.14 -18.49
C ASP A 68 8.13 19.08 -16.97
N LEU A 69 9.10 18.34 -16.44
CA LEU A 69 9.27 18.12 -15.01
C LEU A 69 10.38 19.02 -14.42
N SER A 70 10.76 20.07 -15.15
CA SER A 70 11.85 20.96 -14.73
C SER A 70 11.39 21.88 -13.60
N SER A 71 11.92 21.63 -12.40
CA SER A 71 11.72 22.44 -11.20
C SER A 71 13.05 22.83 -10.57
N SER A 72 12.99 23.54 -9.45
CA SER A 72 14.16 23.84 -8.63
C SER A 72 14.86 22.58 -8.05
N LEU A 73 14.13 21.45 -7.91
CA LEU A 73 14.62 20.22 -7.25
C LEU A 73 14.75 19.01 -8.18
N PHE A 74 14.20 19.09 -9.40
CA PHE A 74 14.28 18.03 -10.40
C PHE A 74 14.47 18.64 -11.80
N LYS A 75 15.49 18.19 -12.53
CA LYS A 75 15.78 18.67 -13.89
C LYS A 75 15.49 17.56 -14.88
N GLY A 76 14.26 17.48 -15.32
CA GLY A 76 13.83 16.37 -16.16
C GLY A 76 12.62 16.67 -17.03
N LEU A 77 12.17 15.64 -17.73
CA LEU A 77 10.92 15.63 -18.48
C LEU A 77 10.39 14.19 -18.56
N SER A 78 9.11 14.05 -18.90
CA SER A 78 8.54 12.77 -19.31
C SER A 78 8.17 12.78 -20.80
N PHE A 79 8.25 11.61 -21.43
CA PHE A 79 8.04 11.46 -22.86
C PHE A 79 7.63 10.03 -23.21
N HIS A 80 6.97 9.89 -24.35
CA HIS A 80 6.69 8.61 -24.98
C HIS A 80 7.68 8.34 -26.10
N VAL A 81 8.08 7.09 -26.26
CA VAL A 81 8.71 6.60 -27.48
C VAL A 81 8.06 5.27 -27.85
N ASP A 82 7.48 5.21 -29.04
CA ASP A 82 7.01 3.96 -29.64
C ASP A 82 8.04 3.48 -30.67
N THR A 83 9.04 2.75 -30.18
CA THR A 83 9.99 2.05 -31.04
C THR A 83 9.46 0.69 -31.50
N GLY A 84 8.30 0.28 -31.00
CA GLY A 84 7.89 -1.12 -30.99
C GLY A 84 8.92 -2.03 -30.32
N LEU A 85 9.77 -1.52 -29.41
CA LEU A 85 10.67 -2.27 -28.53
C LEU A 85 10.14 -2.25 -27.09
N ASP A 86 10.64 -3.17 -26.27
CA ASP A 86 10.24 -3.21 -24.87
C ASP A 86 10.80 -2.01 -24.08
N GLN A 87 10.05 -1.59 -23.07
CA GLN A 87 10.31 -0.37 -22.35
C GLN A 87 11.63 -0.39 -21.57
N ALA A 88 12.01 -1.54 -20.98
CA ALA A 88 13.27 -1.65 -20.27
C ALA A 88 14.49 -1.43 -21.19
N VAL A 89 14.35 -1.81 -22.45
CA VAL A 89 15.37 -1.72 -23.51
C VAL A 89 15.66 -0.28 -23.85
N VAL A 90 14.59 0.43 -24.19
CA VAL A 90 14.67 1.82 -24.61
C VAL A 90 15.21 2.64 -23.44
N ALA A 91 14.79 2.33 -22.20
CA ALA A 91 15.35 2.94 -21.00
C ALA A 91 16.88 2.74 -20.89
N GLN A 92 17.43 1.54 -21.17
CA GLN A 92 18.89 1.35 -21.15
C GLN A 92 19.63 2.16 -22.21
N ASP A 93 19.11 2.19 -23.43
CA ASP A 93 19.70 2.96 -24.53
C ASP A 93 19.69 4.47 -24.24
N ILE A 94 18.65 4.95 -23.56
CA ILE A 94 18.56 6.31 -23.05
C ILE A 94 19.55 6.53 -21.90
N GLN A 95 19.64 5.59 -20.94
CA GLN A 95 20.53 5.67 -19.78
C GLN A 95 22.01 5.79 -20.19
N ALA A 96 22.40 5.19 -21.31
CA ALA A 96 23.76 5.26 -21.84
C ALA A 96 24.12 6.59 -22.52
N MET A 97 23.17 7.52 -22.67
CA MET A 97 23.43 8.81 -23.31
C MET A 97 24.19 9.76 -22.37
N PRO A 98 25.22 10.51 -22.84
CA PRO A 98 26.03 11.38 -21.98
C PRO A 98 25.28 12.51 -21.26
N LEU A 99 24.09 12.89 -21.75
CA LEU A 99 23.24 13.93 -21.16
C LEU A 99 22.33 13.40 -20.04
N VAL A 100 22.18 12.09 -19.93
CA VAL A 100 21.22 11.43 -19.05
C VAL A 100 21.93 11.02 -17.77
N ARG A 101 21.46 11.57 -16.65
CA ARG A 101 21.85 11.12 -15.31
C ARG A 101 21.17 9.80 -14.99
N LYS A 102 19.85 9.77 -15.13
CA LYS A 102 19.03 8.60 -14.82
C LYS A 102 17.75 8.60 -15.64
N VAL A 103 17.26 7.42 -16.02
CA VAL A 103 15.99 7.24 -16.72
C VAL A 103 15.22 6.09 -16.09
N TRP A 104 13.91 6.25 -16.03
CA TRP A 104 12.99 5.27 -15.46
C TRP A 104 11.80 5.09 -16.39
N PRO A 105 11.21 3.88 -16.46
CA PRO A 105 9.85 3.74 -16.96
C PRO A 105 8.89 4.50 -16.04
N ILE A 106 7.83 5.08 -16.61
CA ILE A 106 6.77 5.70 -15.81
C ILE A 106 5.98 4.59 -15.10
N SER A 107 5.97 4.62 -13.78
CA SER A 107 5.25 3.68 -12.92
C SER A 107 3.86 4.21 -12.58
N LEU A 108 2.86 3.32 -12.58
CA LEU A 108 1.49 3.64 -12.22
C LEU A 108 1.20 3.24 -10.78
N TYR A 109 0.49 4.11 -10.08
CA TYR A 109 0.06 3.98 -8.70
C TYR A 109 -1.46 4.10 -8.63
N ASP A 110 -2.11 3.19 -7.94
CA ASP A 110 -3.56 3.21 -7.73
C ASP A 110 -3.90 4.04 -6.49
N THR A 111 -5.11 4.61 -6.46
CA THR A 111 -5.76 4.95 -5.19
C THR A 111 -6.09 3.63 -4.48
N GLN A 112 -5.75 3.47 -3.21
CA GLN A 112 -6.04 2.23 -2.51
C GLN A 112 -7.56 2.05 -2.36
N ASP A 113 -8.08 0.82 -2.53
CA ASP A 113 -9.52 0.56 -2.45
C ASP A 113 -10.01 0.66 -1.00
N PHE A 114 -11.13 1.35 -0.80
CA PHE A 114 -11.75 1.53 0.52
C PHE A 114 -13.18 1.01 0.55
N ALA A 115 -13.59 0.45 1.69
CA ALA A 115 -15.00 0.25 1.95
C ALA A 115 -15.63 1.61 2.28
N THR A 116 -16.39 2.17 1.34
CA THR A 116 -17.13 3.42 1.52
C THR A 116 -18.51 3.13 2.11
N ALA A 117 -18.93 3.94 3.08
CA ALA A 117 -20.32 4.00 3.52
C ALA A 117 -20.78 5.47 3.49
N PRO A 118 -21.26 5.98 2.34
CA PRO A 118 -21.65 7.39 2.14
C PRO A 118 -23.03 7.70 2.74
N TYR A 119 -23.19 8.82 3.45
CA TYR A 119 -24.51 9.18 4.00
C TYR A 119 -24.79 10.68 4.13
N THR A 120 -26.03 11.05 3.77
CA THR A 120 -26.62 12.36 4.06
C THR A 120 -27.55 12.27 5.26
N ASN A 121 -27.62 13.37 6.02
CA ASN A 121 -28.51 13.66 7.16
C ASN A 121 -27.92 13.34 8.53
N GLY A 122 -27.46 14.40 9.20
CA GLY A 122 -27.20 14.46 10.63
C GLY A 122 -27.93 15.67 11.21
N SER A 123 -28.42 15.56 12.44
CA SER A 123 -28.99 16.69 13.15
C SER A 123 -27.91 17.38 13.98
N ASN A 124 -27.81 18.70 13.86
CA ASN A 124 -26.77 19.52 14.51
C ASN A 124 -26.76 19.33 16.04
N SER A 125 -25.69 18.74 16.55
CA SER A 125 -25.26 18.87 17.94
C SER A 125 -24.11 19.87 17.98
N THR A 126 -24.18 20.87 18.86
CA THR A 126 -23.07 21.81 19.10
C THR A 126 -22.54 21.56 20.49
N SER A 127 -21.53 20.69 20.59
CA SER A 127 -20.71 20.59 21.80
C SER A 127 -19.60 21.65 21.74
N SER A 128 -19.25 22.23 22.88
CA SER A 128 -18.14 23.20 22.99
C SER A 128 -16.81 22.56 23.35
N SER A 129 -16.81 21.28 23.74
CA SER A 129 -15.59 20.49 24.00
C SER A 129 -15.34 19.53 22.85
N ASP A 130 -14.10 19.47 22.38
CA ASP A 130 -13.63 18.48 21.42
C ASP A 130 -13.67 17.08 22.06
N THR A 131 -14.56 16.23 21.57
CA THR A 131 -14.76 14.87 22.06
C THR A 131 -14.59 13.85 20.93
N PHE A 132 -13.99 14.26 19.81
CA PHE A 132 -13.84 13.37 18.68
C PHE A 132 -12.79 12.31 19.01
N SER A 133 -13.15 11.03 18.88
CA SER A 133 -12.35 9.91 19.38
C SER A 133 -10.92 9.89 18.84
N THR A 134 -10.73 10.25 17.57
CA THR A 134 -9.40 10.35 16.95
C THR A 134 -8.58 11.52 17.51
N HIS A 135 -9.21 12.63 17.90
CA HIS A 135 -8.54 13.75 18.55
C HIS A 135 -8.12 13.38 19.98
N LEU A 136 -8.94 12.62 20.70
CA LEU A 136 -8.60 12.12 22.04
C LEU A 136 -7.42 11.15 21.99
N MET A 137 -7.43 10.24 21.02
CA MET A 137 -6.33 9.30 20.72
C MET A 137 -4.99 10.03 20.50
N GLY A 138 -4.98 11.00 19.59
CA GLY A 138 -3.79 11.78 19.27
C GLY A 138 -3.50 12.96 20.21
N HIS A 139 -4.30 13.17 21.27
CA HIS A 139 -4.28 14.34 22.16
C HIS A 139 -4.38 15.71 21.46
N VAL A 140 -5.05 15.77 20.31
CA VAL A 140 -5.31 17.01 19.55
C VAL A 140 -6.30 17.91 20.29
N ASP A 141 -7.25 17.31 21.02
CA ASP A 141 -8.25 18.01 21.84
C ASP A 141 -7.62 19.02 22.81
N ARG A 142 -6.46 18.66 23.37
CA ARG A 142 -5.71 19.51 24.32
C ARG A 142 -5.08 20.71 23.64
N LEU A 143 -4.57 20.55 22.41
CA LEU A 143 -4.00 21.65 21.63
C LEU A 143 -5.09 22.60 21.13
N HIS A 144 -6.24 22.07 20.70
CA HIS A 144 -7.42 22.88 20.39
C HIS A 144 -7.87 23.71 21.59
N ALA A 145 -7.85 23.15 22.80
CA ALA A 145 -8.16 23.89 24.03
C ALA A 145 -7.17 25.03 24.33
N GLU A 146 -5.93 24.96 23.81
CA GLU A 146 -4.92 26.02 23.88
C GLU A 146 -5.04 27.05 22.75
N GLY A 147 -5.94 26.83 21.78
CA GLY A 147 -6.11 27.70 20.61
C GLY A 147 -5.12 27.45 19.48
N LEU A 148 -4.42 26.31 19.49
CA LEU A 148 -3.63 25.84 18.36
C LEU A 148 -4.56 25.08 17.41
N THR A 149 -4.76 25.60 16.21
CA THR A 149 -5.76 25.12 15.23
C THR A 149 -5.19 25.06 13.81
N GLY A 150 -3.88 25.27 13.64
CA GLY A 150 -3.21 25.32 12.33
C GLY A 150 -3.27 26.69 11.66
N ASN A 151 -3.78 27.72 12.34
CA ASN A 151 -3.86 29.06 11.78
C ASN A 151 -2.47 29.56 11.33
N GLY A 152 -2.40 30.06 10.09
CA GLY A 152 -1.16 30.55 9.48
C GLY A 152 -0.29 29.49 8.82
N THR A 153 -0.77 28.24 8.73
CA THR A 153 -0.10 27.16 8.01
C THR A 153 -0.79 26.82 6.68
N PHE A 154 0.00 26.37 5.71
CA PHE A 154 -0.44 25.91 4.40
C PHE A 154 -0.10 24.41 4.22
N VAL A 155 -1.15 23.58 4.14
CA VAL A 155 -1.06 22.14 3.89
C VAL A 155 -1.46 21.83 2.45
N ALA A 156 -0.52 21.33 1.65
CA ALA A 156 -0.78 20.85 0.30
C ALA A 156 -1.19 19.36 0.32
N ILE A 157 -2.34 19.06 -0.28
CA ILE A 157 -2.90 17.72 -0.37
C ILE A 157 -2.78 17.26 -1.82
N ILE A 158 -1.97 16.23 -2.06
CA ILE A 158 -1.80 15.59 -3.37
C ILE A 158 -2.65 14.33 -3.40
N ASP A 159 -3.75 14.37 -4.14
CA ASP A 159 -4.80 13.34 -4.05
C ASP A 159 -5.75 13.36 -5.28
N THR A 160 -6.95 12.79 -5.19
CA THR A 160 -7.94 12.66 -6.26
C THR A 160 -8.75 13.93 -6.56
N GLY A 161 -8.35 15.05 -5.95
CA GLY A 161 -9.06 16.33 -5.96
C GLY A 161 -9.93 16.52 -4.70
N ILE A 162 -10.49 17.72 -4.55
CA ILE A 162 -11.29 18.10 -3.38
C ILE A 162 -12.61 18.72 -3.84
N ASP A 163 -13.74 18.23 -3.32
CA ASP A 163 -15.00 18.96 -3.36
C ASP A 163 -14.92 20.16 -2.41
N TYR A 164 -14.26 21.23 -2.85
CA TYR A 164 -14.10 22.45 -2.06
C TYR A 164 -15.42 23.21 -1.85
N LEU A 165 -16.51 22.81 -2.53
CA LEU A 165 -17.85 23.36 -2.30
C LEU A 165 -18.49 22.77 -1.04
N HIS A 166 -17.90 21.72 -0.47
CA HIS A 166 -18.32 21.15 0.79
C HIS A 166 -18.26 22.21 1.92
N PRO A 167 -19.36 22.47 2.67
CA PRO A 167 -19.39 23.55 3.67
C PRO A 167 -18.35 23.42 4.78
N ALA A 168 -18.04 22.19 5.21
CA ALA A 168 -16.97 21.95 6.19
C ALA A 168 -15.57 22.29 5.64
N LEU A 169 -15.41 22.37 4.31
CA LEU A 169 -14.17 22.76 3.63
C LEU A 169 -14.22 24.21 3.13
N GLY A 170 -15.16 25.03 3.62
CA GLY A 170 -15.24 26.47 3.36
C GLY A 170 -16.15 26.87 2.19
N GLY A 171 -16.53 25.92 1.32
CA GLY A 171 -17.53 26.15 0.27
C GLY A 171 -17.07 26.99 -0.92
N CYS A 172 -15.76 27.21 -1.10
CA CYS A 172 -15.19 27.97 -2.21
C CYS A 172 -13.72 27.61 -2.47
N PHE A 173 -13.22 28.01 -3.64
CA PHE A 173 -11.84 27.80 -4.09
C PHE A 173 -11.15 29.11 -4.47
N GLY A 174 -9.86 29.21 -4.15
CA GLY A 174 -8.99 30.32 -4.52
C GLY A 174 -8.70 31.32 -3.39
N PRO A 175 -8.07 32.47 -3.69
CA PRO A 175 -7.61 33.40 -2.67
C PRO A 175 -8.71 33.85 -1.71
N GLY A 176 -8.49 33.66 -0.41
CA GLY A 176 -9.46 33.98 0.66
C GLY A 176 -10.42 32.85 1.02
N CYS A 177 -10.37 31.72 0.34
CA CYS A 177 -11.04 30.48 0.70
C CYS A 177 -10.16 29.60 1.59
N LYS A 178 -10.76 28.58 2.22
CA LYS A 178 -10.02 27.55 2.97
C LYS A 178 -9.17 26.71 2.02
N VAL A 179 -9.73 26.25 0.90
CA VAL A 179 -8.96 25.68 -0.20
C VAL A 179 -8.50 26.83 -1.09
N ALA A 180 -7.32 27.37 -0.81
CA ALA A 180 -6.83 28.60 -1.43
C ALA A 180 -5.93 28.36 -2.64
N TYR A 181 -5.25 27.21 -2.66
CA TYR A 181 -4.32 26.79 -3.70
C TYR A 181 -4.79 25.51 -4.36
N GLY A 182 -4.30 25.24 -5.56
CA GLY A 182 -4.52 23.95 -6.21
C GLY A 182 -4.40 23.98 -7.71
N TYR A 183 -4.38 22.79 -8.29
CA TYR A 183 -4.21 22.55 -9.71
C TYR A 183 -4.67 21.13 -10.05
N ASP A 184 -5.33 20.95 -11.20
CA ASP A 184 -5.61 19.63 -11.77
C ASP A 184 -4.51 19.29 -12.78
N PHE A 185 -3.80 18.20 -12.54
CA PHE A 185 -2.70 17.78 -13.42
C PHE A 185 -3.19 16.89 -14.56
N VAL A 186 -4.42 16.38 -14.50
CA VAL A 186 -4.82 15.20 -15.26
C VAL A 186 -6.18 15.28 -15.95
N GLY A 187 -7.18 15.89 -15.31
CA GLY A 187 -8.57 15.90 -15.79
C GLY A 187 -9.34 14.59 -15.53
N ASP A 188 -10.67 14.64 -15.71
CA ASP A 188 -11.60 13.55 -15.34
C ASP A 188 -11.37 12.22 -16.09
N ASP A 189 -11.01 12.29 -17.37
CA ASP A 189 -10.84 11.13 -18.25
C ASP A 189 -9.47 10.45 -18.09
N TYR A 190 -8.61 10.93 -17.18
CA TYR A 190 -7.29 10.36 -17.00
C TYR A 190 -7.34 8.97 -16.37
N ASP A 191 -6.71 7.98 -17.01
CA ASP A 191 -6.66 6.58 -16.57
C ASP A 191 -5.26 6.13 -16.14
N GLY A 192 -4.28 7.04 -16.17
CA GLY A 192 -2.87 6.79 -15.92
C GLY A 192 -2.05 6.64 -17.20
N THR A 193 -2.62 6.03 -18.25
CA THR A 193 -1.90 5.72 -19.50
C THR A 193 -2.09 6.77 -20.58
N ASN A 194 -3.27 7.40 -20.64
CA ASN A 194 -3.55 8.49 -21.57
C ASN A 194 -2.74 9.76 -21.23
N THR A 195 -2.77 10.75 -22.13
CA THR A 195 -2.06 12.02 -21.92
C THR A 195 -2.83 12.86 -20.90
N PRO A 196 -2.17 13.36 -19.83
CA PRO A 196 -2.81 14.23 -18.85
C PRO A 196 -3.36 15.52 -19.51
N VAL A 197 -4.53 15.99 -19.06
CA VAL A 197 -5.18 17.22 -19.52
C VAL A 197 -5.27 18.20 -18.34
N PRO A 198 -4.20 18.93 -18.02
CA PRO A 198 -4.15 19.77 -16.84
C PRO A 198 -4.99 21.05 -16.97
N ASP A 199 -5.55 21.51 -15.86
CA ASP A 199 -6.19 22.81 -15.74
C ASP A 199 -6.09 23.38 -14.30
N SER A 200 -6.66 24.57 -14.08
CA SER A 200 -6.53 25.28 -12.82
C SER A 200 -7.56 24.92 -11.75
N ASP A 201 -8.50 24.00 -12.03
CA ASP A 201 -9.62 23.64 -11.17
C ASP A 201 -9.46 22.22 -10.60
N PRO A 202 -8.98 22.06 -9.35
CA PRO A 202 -8.75 20.76 -8.73
C PRO A 202 -10.03 20.12 -8.15
N TYR A 203 -11.21 20.63 -8.52
CA TYR A 203 -12.49 20.10 -8.06
C TYR A 203 -12.66 18.62 -8.44
N SER A 204 -13.13 17.80 -7.48
CA SER A 204 -13.51 16.42 -7.77
C SER A 204 -14.76 16.03 -6.98
N ALA A 205 -15.77 15.53 -7.71
CA ALA A 205 -17.00 15.00 -7.14
C ALA A 205 -17.28 13.54 -7.53
N CYS A 206 -16.41 12.96 -8.36
CA CYS A 206 -16.49 11.58 -8.82
C CYS A 206 -15.62 10.62 -8.00
N ASN A 207 -14.64 11.14 -7.25
CA ASN A 207 -13.80 10.38 -6.34
C ASN A 207 -13.86 11.02 -4.94
N GLU A 208 -14.05 10.19 -3.92
CA GLU A 208 -14.28 10.64 -2.56
C GLU A 208 -13.02 10.85 -1.72
N HIS A 209 -11.92 10.23 -2.13
CA HIS A 209 -10.75 10.05 -1.28
C HIS A 209 -10.09 11.39 -0.87
N GLY A 210 -9.77 12.26 -1.83
CA GLY A 210 -9.13 13.55 -1.52
C GLY A 210 -10.00 14.49 -0.69
N THR A 211 -11.33 14.42 -0.86
CA THR A 211 -12.27 15.16 0.00
C THR A 211 -12.28 14.61 1.43
N HIS A 212 -12.15 13.30 1.61
CA HIS A 212 -12.05 12.66 2.93
C HIS A 212 -10.76 13.02 3.65
N VAL A 213 -9.63 12.94 2.92
CA VAL A 213 -8.30 13.37 3.38
C VAL A 213 -8.33 14.84 3.83
N ALA A 214 -8.91 15.73 3.03
CA ALA A 214 -9.03 17.16 3.35
C ALA A 214 -9.84 17.43 4.63
N GLY A 215 -10.90 16.66 4.87
CA GLY A 215 -11.70 16.78 6.08
C GLY A 215 -10.93 16.40 7.34
N ILE A 216 -10.07 15.37 7.27
CA ILE A 216 -9.22 14.96 8.40
C ILE A 216 -8.22 16.07 8.74
N VAL A 217 -7.66 16.75 7.73
CA VAL A 217 -6.75 17.87 7.97
C VAL A 217 -7.51 19.06 8.55
N ALA A 218 -8.56 19.56 7.90
CA ALA A 218 -9.09 20.89 8.22
C ALA A 218 -10.61 21.06 8.10
N ALA A 219 -11.42 20.01 8.32
CA ALA A 219 -12.87 20.20 8.39
C ALA A 219 -13.24 21.23 9.49
N GLY A 220 -14.09 22.18 9.13
CA GLY A 220 -14.75 23.08 10.07
C GLY A 220 -15.95 22.45 10.76
N PRO A 221 -16.68 23.24 11.59
CA PRO A 221 -17.89 22.78 12.27
C PRO A 221 -18.92 22.18 11.32
N ASN A 222 -19.50 21.04 11.69
CA ASN A 222 -20.42 20.28 10.85
C ASN A 222 -21.52 19.54 11.64
N PRO A 223 -22.54 18.97 10.98
CA PRO A 223 -23.67 18.32 11.65
C PRO A 223 -23.32 17.08 12.50
N TYR A 224 -22.15 16.48 12.30
CA TYR A 224 -21.65 15.33 13.06
C TYR A 224 -20.69 15.73 14.19
N ASN A 225 -20.51 17.03 14.41
CA ASN A 225 -19.76 17.60 15.55
C ASN A 225 -18.31 17.08 15.65
N PHE A 226 -17.64 16.87 14.51
CA PHE A 226 -16.19 16.71 14.44
C PHE A 226 -15.55 17.94 13.78
N THR A 227 -14.23 18.06 13.85
CA THR A 227 -13.42 19.00 13.08
C THR A 227 -12.18 18.27 12.57
N GLY A 228 -11.44 18.85 11.64
CA GLY A 228 -10.11 18.37 11.29
C GLY A 228 -9.11 18.64 12.43
N VAL A 229 -7.91 18.06 12.29
CA VAL A 229 -6.80 18.23 13.26
C VAL A 229 -6.25 19.65 13.26
N ALA A 230 -6.29 20.34 12.13
CA ALA A 230 -5.83 21.71 11.93
C ALA A 230 -6.95 22.54 11.24
N PRO A 231 -8.08 22.81 11.95
CA PRO A 231 -9.29 23.36 11.35
C PRO A 231 -9.15 24.81 10.85
N ASP A 232 -8.07 25.53 11.14
CA ASP A 232 -7.78 26.87 10.60
C ASP A 232 -6.60 26.88 9.61
N ALA A 233 -6.06 25.72 9.24
CA ALA A 233 -5.06 25.63 8.18
C ALA A 233 -5.64 26.00 6.80
N THR A 234 -4.80 26.61 5.97
CA THR A 234 -5.07 26.82 4.55
C THR A 234 -4.74 25.54 3.81
N LEU A 235 -5.61 25.11 2.89
CA LEU A 235 -5.44 23.91 2.09
C LEU A 235 -5.06 24.23 0.65
N GLY A 236 -4.28 23.33 0.05
CA GLY A 236 -4.04 23.27 -1.38
C GLY A 236 -4.51 21.94 -1.96
N ALA A 237 -5.30 21.98 -3.03
CA ALA A 237 -5.82 20.78 -3.70
C ALA A 237 -5.01 20.48 -4.97
N TYR A 238 -4.15 19.46 -4.95
CA TYR A 238 -3.32 19.06 -6.08
C TYR A 238 -3.83 17.73 -6.63
N ARG A 239 -4.64 17.79 -7.69
CA ARG A 239 -5.37 16.63 -8.21
C ARG A 239 -4.51 15.85 -9.20
N VAL A 240 -4.24 14.58 -8.90
CA VAL A 240 -3.36 13.70 -9.69
C VAL A 240 -4.04 12.46 -10.24
N PHE A 241 -5.35 12.30 -9.99
CA PHE A 241 -6.17 11.20 -10.54
C PHE A 241 -7.38 11.74 -11.31
N GLY A 242 -7.76 11.02 -12.37
CA GLY A 242 -9.07 11.16 -12.99
C GLY A 242 -10.17 10.56 -12.12
N CYS A 243 -11.36 10.40 -12.68
CA CYS A 243 -12.48 9.77 -11.95
C CYS A 243 -12.30 8.27 -11.73
N SER A 244 -11.39 7.64 -12.46
CA SER A 244 -11.03 6.22 -12.34
C SER A 244 -9.61 5.99 -12.84
N GLY A 245 -8.99 4.86 -12.51
CA GLY A 245 -7.67 4.49 -13.02
C GLY A 245 -6.54 4.89 -12.07
N SER A 246 -5.32 4.93 -12.61
CA SER A 246 -4.09 5.10 -11.84
C SER A 246 -3.45 6.47 -12.11
N SER A 247 -2.39 6.80 -11.36
CA SER A 247 -1.55 7.97 -11.61
C SER A 247 -0.10 7.60 -11.87
N GLY A 248 0.56 8.35 -12.77
CA GLY A 248 1.95 8.14 -13.12
C GLY A 248 2.88 8.84 -12.13
N ASP A 249 4.04 8.25 -11.84
CA ASP A 249 5.08 8.93 -11.05
C ASP A 249 5.58 10.24 -11.68
N ASP A 250 5.42 10.44 -12.99
CA ASP A 250 5.69 11.73 -13.64
C ASP A 250 4.71 12.83 -13.21
N VAL A 251 3.42 12.50 -13.15
CA VAL A 251 2.37 13.39 -12.62
C VAL A 251 2.60 13.66 -11.13
N LEU A 252 2.94 12.63 -10.35
CA LEU A 252 3.23 12.78 -8.92
C LEU A 252 4.46 13.68 -8.69
N ILE A 253 5.53 13.51 -9.46
CA ILE A 253 6.71 14.39 -9.38
C ILE A 253 6.33 15.84 -9.67
N ASP A 254 5.54 16.10 -10.72
CA ASP A 254 5.10 17.46 -11.06
C ASP A 254 4.27 18.07 -9.91
N ALA A 255 3.28 17.33 -9.39
CA ALA A 255 2.43 17.78 -8.29
C ALA A 255 3.20 18.11 -7.00
N PHE A 256 4.15 17.25 -6.61
CA PHE A 256 4.98 17.48 -5.44
C PHE A 256 5.90 18.68 -5.60
N THR A 257 6.53 18.84 -6.76
CA THR A 257 7.39 19.99 -7.02
C THR A 257 6.60 21.29 -7.10
N ARG A 258 5.38 21.27 -7.68
CA ARG A 258 4.49 22.42 -7.70
C ARG A 258 4.00 22.81 -6.31
N ALA A 259 3.59 21.86 -5.48
CA ALA A 259 3.18 22.12 -4.10
C ALA A 259 4.32 22.76 -3.28
N TYR A 260 5.56 22.29 -3.47
CA TYR A 260 6.74 22.91 -2.88
C TYR A 260 6.94 24.36 -3.38
N GLU A 261 6.84 24.60 -4.69
CA GLU A 261 7.03 25.93 -5.29
C GLU A 261 5.90 26.93 -4.97
N ASP A 262 4.69 26.45 -4.71
CA ASP A 262 3.58 27.25 -4.19
C ASP A 262 3.79 27.64 -2.72
N GLY A 263 4.83 27.09 -2.06
CA GLY A 263 5.24 27.46 -0.71
C GLY A 263 4.54 26.68 0.41
N ALA A 264 4.17 25.42 0.16
CA ALA A 264 3.57 24.57 1.18
C ALA A 264 4.48 24.41 2.41
N ASP A 265 3.90 24.60 3.60
CA ASP A 265 4.58 24.31 4.86
C ASP A 265 4.67 22.80 5.08
N ILE A 266 3.65 22.04 4.62
CA ILE A 266 3.59 20.58 4.64
C ILE A 266 2.98 20.07 3.34
N ILE A 267 3.53 18.98 2.81
CA ILE A 267 2.92 18.24 1.71
C ILE A 267 2.48 16.87 2.21
N THR A 268 1.21 16.53 1.99
CA THR A 268 0.66 15.21 2.37
C THR A 268 0.13 14.50 1.14
N ALA A 269 0.41 13.19 1.06
CA ALA A 269 -0.12 12.34 -0.01
C ALA A 269 -0.49 10.96 0.53
N SER A 270 -1.73 10.56 0.27
CA SER A 270 -2.30 9.28 0.66
C SER A 270 -2.29 8.31 -0.54
N ILE A 271 -1.12 8.19 -1.17
CA ILE A 271 -0.86 7.48 -2.42
C ILE A 271 0.37 6.61 -2.21
N GLY A 272 0.41 5.42 -2.81
CA GLY A 272 1.58 4.55 -2.70
C GLY A 272 1.38 3.22 -3.39
N GLY A 273 2.43 2.41 -3.38
CA GLY A 273 2.42 1.07 -3.96
C GLY A 273 3.69 0.31 -3.60
N PRO A 274 3.61 -1.04 -3.49
CA PRO A 274 4.69 -1.86 -2.97
C PRO A 274 5.95 -1.70 -3.82
N ASN A 275 7.05 -1.34 -3.16
CA ASN A 275 8.36 -1.24 -3.78
C ASN A 275 9.47 -1.44 -2.75
N GLY A 276 9.51 -0.64 -1.67
CA GLY A 276 10.51 -0.76 -0.62
C GLY A 276 11.87 -0.13 -0.90
N TRP A 277 12.08 0.54 -2.06
CA TRP A 277 13.36 1.12 -2.47
C TRP A 277 13.36 2.65 -2.45
N THR A 278 14.47 3.20 -1.96
CA THR A 278 14.65 4.65 -1.80
C THR A 278 15.04 5.37 -3.09
N GLU A 279 15.50 4.65 -4.11
CA GLU A 279 16.06 5.22 -5.35
C GLU A 279 15.08 5.36 -6.53
N GLU A 280 13.79 5.11 -6.28
CA GLU A 280 12.69 5.37 -7.22
C GLU A 280 12.53 6.86 -7.53
N PRO A 281 12.11 7.24 -8.76
CA PRO A 281 12.16 8.63 -9.20
C PRO A 281 11.28 9.53 -8.33
N TRP A 282 10.06 9.10 -8.02
CA TRP A 282 9.16 9.84 -7.12
C TRP A 282 9.72 9.91 -5.69
N THR A 283 10.17 8.79 -5.12
CA THR A 283 10.78 8.73 -3.79
C THR A 283 11.98 9.66 -3.64
N VAL A 284 12.83 9.73 -4.66
CA VAL A 284 14.00 10.62 -4.71
C VAL A 284 13.57 12.08 -4.69
N VAL A 285 12.55 12.46 -5.47
CA VAL A 285 12.06 13.85 -5.51
C VAL A 285 11.43 14.25 -4.17
N VAL A 286 10.61 13.40 -3.56
CA VAL A 286 10.03 13.69 -2.23
C VAL A 286 11.14 13.84 -1.17
N SER A 287 12.16 12.98 -1.21
CA SER A 287 13.31 13.08 -0.29
C SER A 287 14.08 14.40 -0.48
N ARG A 288 14.18 14.92 -1.72
CA ARG A 288 14.79 16.23 -2.00
C ARG A 288 13.95 17.40 -1.48
N ILE A 289 12.63 17.32 -1.55
CA ILE A 289 11.72 18.33 -0.98
C ILE A 289 11.90 18.41 0.53
N VAL A 290 11.96 17.25 1.21
CA VAL A 290 12.25 17.20 2.64
C VAL A 290 13.62 17.81 2.95
N ALA A 291 14.65 17.45 2.19
CA ALA A 291 15.98 18.04 2.37
C ALA A 291 16.02 19.55 2.11
N ALA A 292 15.09 20.07 1.29
CA ALA A 292 14.95 21.49 0.97
C ALA A 292 14.11 22.27 2.00
N GLY A 293 13.56 21.62 3.03
CA GLY A 293 12.94 22.27 4.19
C GLY A 293 11.43 22.07 4.34
N THR A 294 10.76 21.33 3.45
CA THR A 294 9.31 21.08 3.55
C THR A 294 9.06 19.64 4.00
N PRO A 295 8.48 19.39 5.19
CA PRO A 295 8.11 18.05 5.62
C PRO A 295 7.06 17.43 4.68
N CYS A 296 7.21 16.12 4.44
CA CYS A 296 6.26 15.33 3.66
C CYS A 296 5.73 14.15 4.48
N THR A 297 4.40 13.99 4.54
CA THR A 297 3.72 12.87 5.20
C THR A 297 3.11 11.95 4.15
N LEU A 298 3.52 10.68 4.14
CA LEU A 298 3.09 9.71 3.15
C LEU A 298 2.56 8.42 3.80
N ALA A 299 1.52 7.86 3.20
CA ALA A 299 0.88 6.64 3.67
C ALA A 299 1.83 5.43 3.58
N ALA A 300 1.98 4.71 4.70
CA ALA A 300 2.80 3.49 4.73
C ALA A 300 2.23 2.37 3.85
N GLY A 301 0.92 2.41 3.55
CA GLY A 301 0.19 1.50 2.66
C GLY A 301 -0.67 0.45 3.39
N ASN A 302 -1.59 -0.19 2.64
CA ASN A 302 -2.66 -1.02 3.20
C ASN A 302 -2.56 -2.54 2.88
N ASP A 303 -1.42 -3.03 2.38
CA ASP A 303 -1.18 -4.45 2.10
C ASP A 303 -0.53 -5.19 3.28
N GLY A 304 -0.88 -4.83 4.52
CA GLY A 304 -0.33 -5.45 5.73
C GLY A 304 -0.52 -6.97 5.81
N SER A 305 -1.51 -7.52 5.11
CA SER A 305 -1.72 -8.97 4.97
C SER A 305 -0.53 -9.69 4.33
N GLU A 306 0.27 -8.98 3.53
CA GLU A 306 1.42 -9.56 2.87
C GLU A 306 2.55 -9.85 3.85
N GLY A 307 2.64 -9.17 5.00
CA GLY A 307 3.73 -9.32 5.97
C GLY A 307 4.95 -8.45 5.67
N LEU A 308 6.11 -8.81 6.25
CA LEU A 308 7.34 -8.01 6.25
C LEU A 308 7.92 -7.73 4.84
N PHE A 309 8.80 -6.73 4.74
CA PHE A 309 9.48 -6.32 3.50
C PHE A 309 8.50 -5.96 2.37
N TYR A 310 7.50 -5.15 2.70
CA TYR A 310 6.47 -4.72 1.75
C TYR A 310 6.26 -3.20 1.81
N GLY A 311 7.36 -2.43 1.90
CA GLY A 311 7.35 -0.97 1.97
C GLY A 311 6.71 -0.30 0.75
N SER A 312 6.17 0.90 0.97
CA SER A 312 5.43 1.68 -0.03
C SER A 312 6.28 2.80 -0.61
N SER A 313 6.24 2.92 -1.95
CA SER A 313 6.94 3.97 -2.70
C SER A 313 6.67 5.35 -2.12
N ALA A 314 7.72 6.18 -2.14
CA ALA A 314 7.80 7.52 -1.57
C ALA A 314 7.68 7.60 -0.03
N ALA A 315 6.86 6.77 0.63
CA ALA A 315 6.86 6.66 2.10
C ALA A 315 8.23 6.17 2.64
N ASP A 316 8.88 5.27 1.89
CA ASP A 316 10.22 4.77 2.18
C ASP A 316 11.33 5.84 1.97
N GLY A 317 10.98 7.03 1.48
CA GLY A 317 11.93 8.11 1.19
C GLY A 317 12.75 8.57 2.39
N ILE A 318 13.97 9.02 2.10
CA ILE A 318 14.89 9.55 3.10
C ILE A 318 14.34 10.85 3.64
N GLY A 319 14.07 10.87 4.94
CA GLY A 319 13.57 12.04 5.63
C GLY A 319 12.05 12.17 5.65
N VAL A 320 11.35 11.40 4.80
CA VAL A 320 9.88 11.38 4.70
C VAL A 320 9.28 10.84 5.99
N ILE A 321 8.13 11.36 6.40
CA ILE A 321 7.36 10.85 7.53
C ILE A 321 6.39 9.79 6.98
N ALA A 322 6.76 8.52 7.06
CA ALA A 322 5.84 7.42 6.73
C ALA A 322 4.87 7.19 7.89
N VAL A 323 3.58 7.05 7.56
CA VAL A 323 2.51 6.99 8.56
C VAL A 323 1.77 5.65 8.51
N GLY A 324 1.87 4.88 9.61
CA GLY A 324 1.09 3.67 9.86
C GLY A 324 -0.31 3.97 10.40
N SER A 325 -1.20 2.97 10.38
CA SER A 325 -2.59 3.12 10.80
C SER A 325 -2.87 2.42 12.13
N ILE A 326 -3.54 3.12 13.03
CA ILE A 326 -4.15 2.59 14.26
C ILE A 326 -5.66 2.64 14.10
N ASP A 327 -6.33 1.58 14.55
CA ASP A 327 -7.79 1.54 14.54
C ASP A 327 -8.37 2.48 15.60
N ASN A 328 -9.37 3.25 15.21
CA ASN A 328 -10.10 4.12 16.12
C ASN A 328 -10.66 3.32 17.32
N ILE A 329 -10.56 3.91 18.52
CA ILE A 329 -11.13 3.39 19.77
C ILE A 329 -12.66 3.35 19.75
N GLU A 330 -13.29 4.01 18.79
CA GLU A 330 -14.69 3.85 18.45
C GLU A 330 -14.85 3.32 17.01
N SER A 331 -16.02 2.78 16.71
CA SER A 331 -16.40 2.35 15.36
C SER A 331 -17.53 3.23 14.83
N PRO A 332 -17.23 4.46 14.35
CA PRO A 332 -18.21 5.29 13.68
C PRO A 332 -18.92 4.50 12.58
N VAL A 333 -20.24 4.45 12.65
CA VAL A 333 -21.07 3.77 11.66
C VAL A 333 -22.35 4.53 11.45
N PHE A 334 -22.70 4.64 10.18
CA PHE A 334 -24.01 5.07 9.75
C PHE A 334 -24.86 3.83 9.57
N THR A 335 -25.83 3.64 10.46
CA THR A 335 -26.75 2.51 10.39
C THR A 335 -28.06 2.99 9.79
N THR A 336 -28.45 2.40 8.67
CA THR A 336 -29.78 2.62 8.11
C THR A 336 -30.76 1.66 8.77
N TYR A 337 -31.96 2.15 9.08
CA TYR A 337 -32.99 1.35 9.75
C TYR A 337 -34.08 0.92 8.78
N GLY A 338 -34.47 -0.35 8.92
CA GLY A 338 -35.64 -0.93 8.29
C GLY A 338 -36.62 -1.41 9.36
N THR A 339 -37.81 -1.80 8.92
CA THR A 339 -38.81 -2.44 9.78
C THR A 339 -39.10 -3.84 9.28
N TYR A 340 -39.42 -4.76 10.19
CA TYR A 340 -39.94 -6.07 9.83
C TYR A 340 -41.20 -6.37 10.60
N SER A 341 -42.08 -7.19 10.02
CA SER A 341 -43.23 -7.74 10.73
C SER A 341 -43.20 -9.26 10.73
N ILE A 342 -43.52 -9.86 11.88
CA ILE A 342 -43.72 -11.30 12.02
C ILE A 342 -45.22 -11.56 12.14
N GLU A 343 -45.77 -12.43 11.28
CA GLU A 343 -47.18 -12.82 11.28
C GLU A 343 -48.15 -11.62 11.22
N ASN A 344 -47.75 -10.50 10.59
CA ASN A 344 -48.53 -9.26 10.51
C ASN A 344 -48.97 -8.67 11.88
N SER A 345 -48.31 -9.03 12.98
CA SER A 345 -48.75 -8.70 14.34
C SER A 345 -47.68 -8.07 15.23
N THR A 346 -46.40 -8.39 15.02
CA THR A 346 -45.27 -7.79 15.75
C THR A 346 -44.43 -7.00 14.76
N THR A 347 -44.32 -5.68 14.94
CA THR A 347 -43.40 -4.83 14.15
C THR A 347 -42.14 -4.59 14.96
N GLY A 348 -40.98 -4.90 14.38
CA GLY A 348 -39.67 -4.60 14.94
C GLY A 348 -38.88 -3.69 14.01
N GLU A 349 -37.88 -2.99 14.56
CA GLU A 349 -36.88 -2.24 13.80
C GLU A 349 -35.57 -3.03 13.77
N PHE A 350 -34.80 -2.87 12.70
CA PHE A 350 -33.48 -3.45 12.57
C PHE A 350 -32.53 -2.49 11.88
N GLY A 351 -31.28 -2.49 12.29
CA GLY A 351 -30.20 -1.78 11.60
C GLY A 351 -29.57 -2.66 10.52
N TYR A 352 -29.22 -2.07 9.38
CA TYR A 352 -28.48 -2.73 8.32
C TYR A 352 -27.43 -1.80 7.71
N LEU A 353 -26.42 -2.40 7.09
CA LEU A 353 -25.41 -1.72 6.29
C LEU A 353 -25.61 -2.10 4.82
N GLU A 354 -25.59 -1.14 3.92
CA GLU A 354 -25.77 -1.40 2.49
C GLU A 354 -24.53 -2.07 1.87
N ALA A 355 -24.75 -2.92 0.87
CA ALA A 355 -23.70 -3.37 -0.03
C ALA A 355 -23.30 -2.24 -1.00
N ALA A 356 -22.20 -2.40 -1.74
CA ALA A 356 -21.76 -1.41 -2.74
C ALA A 356 -22.84 -1.10 -3.81
N ILE A 357 -23.70 -2.07 -4.15
CA ILE A 357 -24.82 -1.90 -5.08
C ILE A 357 -26.02 -1.13 -4.48
N GLY A 358 -25.98 -0.84 -3.18
CA GLY A 358 -27.06 -0.22 -2.43
C GLY A 358 -28.23 -1.17 -2.15
N MET A 359 -29.23 -0.67 -1.42
CA MET A 359 -30.51 -1.35 -1.23
C MET A 359 -31.67 -0.40 -1.55
N PRO A 360 -32.48 -0.67 -2.59
CA PRO A 360 -33.59 0.20 -2.91
C PRO A 360 -34.73 0.07 -1.89
N ASN A 361 -35.66 1.01 -1.94
CA ASN A 361 -36.89 0.91 -1.15
C ASN A 361 -37.70 -0.32 -1.56
N ILE A 362 -37.87 -1.25 -0.63
CA ILE A 362 -38.55 -2.52 -0.84
C ILE A 362 -39.50 -2.84 0.30
N SER A 363 -40.54 -3.60 0.01
CA SER A 363 -41.30 -4.33 1.02
C SER A 363 -41.56 -5.73 0.51
N LEU A 364 -40.75 -6.70 0.95
CA LEU A 364 -40.74 -8.06 0.42
C LEU A 364 -40.79 -9.11 1.54
N PRO A 365 -41.38 -10.28 1.28
CA PRO A 365 -41.27 -11.41 2.19
C PRO A 365 -39.82 -11.88 2.27
N LEU A 366 -39.34 -12.13 3.50
CA LEU A 366 -38.02 -12.69 3.75
C LEU A 366 -38.04 -14.20 3.50
N TRP A 367 -37.03 -14.70 2.81
CA TRP A 367 -36.84 -16.13 2.55
C TRP A 367 -35.39 -16.50 2.79
N ALA A 368 -35.13 -17.50 3.62
CA ALA A 368 -33.76 -17.90 3.97
C ALA A 368 -33.33 -19.13 3.17
N VAL A 369 -32.09 -19.11 2.66
CA VAL A 369 -31.45 -20.28 2.03
C VAL A 369 -31.29 -21.39 3.07
N SER A 370 -30.59 -21.08 4.17
CA SER A 370 -30.58 -21.91 5.38
C SER A 370 -31.38 -21.25 6.49
N LYS A 371 -32.19 -22.06 7.19
CA LYS A 371 -32.88 -21.66 8.43
C LYS A 371 -32.09 -22.03 9.69
N ASP A 372 -30.91 -22.63 9.52
CA ASP A 372 -29.98 -22.98 10.58
C ASP A 372 -28.73 -22.11 10.48
N SER A 373 -28.56 -21.24 11.49
CA SER A 373 -27.42 -20.32 11.60
C SER A 373 -26.07 -20.99 11.87
N ALA A 374 -26.06 -22.32 12.14
CA ALA A 374 -24.84 -23.11 12.28
C ALA A 374 -24.20 -23.48 10.94
N ILE A 375 -24.92 -23.35 9.81
CA ILE A 375 -24.41 -23.64 8.46
C ILE A 375 -23.46 -22.52 8.03
N VAL A 376 -22.16 -22.78 8.07
CA VAL A 376 -21.11 -21.77 7.81
C VAL A 376 -20.83 -21.53 6.33
N ASP A 377 -21.30 -22.39 5.45
CA ASP A 377 -21.11 -22.40 3.99
C ASP A 377 -22.42 -22.14 3.23
N ASP A 378 -23.36 -21.42 3.86
CA ASP A 378 -24.70 -21.12 3.32
C ASP A 378 -24.64 -20.52 1.90
N ALA A 379 -25.35 -21.12 0.93
CA ALA A 379 -25.31 -20.76 -0.49
C ALA A 379 -23.92 -20.78 -1.17
N CYS A 380 -22.93 -21.47 -0.63
CA CYS A 380 -21.62 -21.61 -1.29
C CYS A 380 -21.64 -22.61 -2.46
N GLU A 381 -22.50 -23.62 -2.38
CA GLU A 381 -22.76 -24.57 -3.46
C GLU A 381 -24.08 -24.24 -4.19
N PRO A 382 -24.26 -24.71 -5.44
CA PRO A 382 -25.51 -24.56 -6.17
C PRO A 382 -26.70 -25.03 -5.34
N LEU A 383 -27.76 -24.22 -5.29
CA LEU A 383 -28.96 -24.54 -4.52
C LEU A 383 -29.68 -25.78 -5.10
N PRO A 384 -30.38 -26.56 -4.26
CA PRO A 384 -31.16 -27.71 -4.71
C PRO A 384 -32.11 -27.36 -5.86
N ALA A 385 -32.25 -28.28 -6.83
CA ALA A 385 -33.07 -28.04 -8.04
C ALA A 385 -34.57 -27.81 -7.75
N ASP A 386 -35.04 -28.18 -6.56
CA ASP A 386 -36.40 -27.94 -6.06
C ASP A 386 -36.55 -26.61 -5.29
N THR A 387 -35.51 -25.78 -5.25
CA THR A 387 -35.58 -24.42 -4.72
C THR A 387 -36.65 -23.62 -5.47
N PRO A 388 -37.58 -22.95 -4.76
CA PRO A 388 -38.65 -22.20 -5.40
C PRO A 388 -38.14 -20.95 -6.12
N ASP A 389 -38.97 -20.38 -7.00
CA ASP A 389 -38.72 -19.05 -7.56
C ASP A 389 -38.55 -18.01 -6.44
N LEU A 390 -37.44 -17.29 -6.49
CA LEU A 390 -37.02 -16.28 -5.53
C LEU A 390 -37.32 -14.84 -6.03
N ALA A 391 -37.93 -14.69 -7.20
CA ALA A 391 -38.43 -13.40 -7.67
C ALA A 391 -39.43 -12.80 -6.66
N GLY A 392 -39.25 -11.52 -6.33
CA GLY A 392 -40.10 -10.81 -5.36
C GLY A 392 -39.89 -11.22 -3.90
N LYS A 393 -38.75 -11.83 -3.56
CA LYS A 393 -38.36 -12.12 -2.17
C LYS A 393 -37.08 -11.37 -1.80
N LEU A 394 -36.91 -11.10 -0.50
CA LEU A 394 -35.63 -10.72 0.08
C LEU A 394 -34.94 -11.99 0.58
N VAL A 395 -33.81 -12.36 -0.01
CA VAL A 395 -33.14 -13.63 0.27
C VAL A 395 -32.14 -13.47 1.41
N LEU A 396 -32.37 -14.13 2.55
CA LEU A 396 -31.49 -14.14 3.72
C LEU A 396 -30.39 -15.19 3.53
N ILE A 397 -29.12 -14.76 3.60
CA ILE A 397 -27.94 -15.63 3.42
C ILE A 397 -26.90 -15.33 4.50
N ARG A 398 -26.33 -16.38 5.11
CA ARG A 398 -25.23 -16.19 6.08
C ARG A 398 -23.91 -15.86 5.38
N ARG A 399 -23.16 -14.89 5.91
CA ARG A 399 -21.73 -14.74 5.55
C ARG A 399 -20.97 -16.01 5.95
N GLY A 400 -20.04 -16.44 5.11
CA GLY A 400 -19.46 -17.77 5.25
C GLY A 400 -18.11 -17.96 4.58
N THR A 401 -17.83 -19.21 4.23
CA THR A 401 -16.55 -19.69 3.68
C THR A 401 -16.28 -19.34 2.21
N CYS A 402 -17.26 -18.76 1.51
CA CYS A 402 -17.15 -18.36 0.10
C CYS A 402 -17.52 -16.88 -0.09
N THR A 403 -17.22 -16.35 -1.28
CA THR A 403 -17.46 -14.95 -1.63
C THR A 403 -18.95 -14.60 -1.70
N PHE A 404 -19.28 -13.31 -1.52
CA PHE A 404 -20.65 -12.83 -1.68
C PHE A 404 -21.16 -12.98 -3.12
N ASP A 405 -20.29 -12.85 -4.12
CA ASP A 405 -20.65 -13.06 -5.53
C ASP A 405 -20.98 -14.51 -5.84
N THR A 406 -20.25 -15.48 -5.26
CA THR A 406 -20.61 -16.90 -5.35
C THR A 406 -22.03 -17.14 -4.81
N LYS A 407 -22.34 -16.58 -3.64
CA LYS A 407 -23.67 -16.69 -3.02
C LYS A 407 -24.74 -16.03 -3.89
N ALA A 408 -24.46 -14.82 -4.40
CA ALA A 408 -25.34 -14.06 -5.27
C ALA A 408 -25.65 -14.82 -6.57
N ALA A 409 -24.63 -15.40 -7.22
CA ALA A 409 -24.79 -16.21 -8.42
C ALA A 409 -25.71 -17.41 -8.19
N ASN A 410 -25.51 -18.12 -7.07
CA ASN A 410 -26.28 -19.32 -6.73
C ASN A 410 -27.76 -19.02 -6.49
N VAL A 411 -28.11 -17.89 -5.86
CA VAL A 411 -29.52 -17.50 -5.66
C VAL A 411 -30.14 -16.81 -6.87
N ALA A 412 -29.35 -16.09 -7.67
CA ALA A 412 -29.79 -15.45 -8.91
C ALA A 412 -30.24 -16.50 -9.95
N ALA A 413 -29.64 -17.70 -9.94
CA ALA A 413 -30.08 -18.84 -10.76
C ALA A 413 -31.56 -19.24 -10.52
N PHE A 414 -32.13 -18.86 -9.38
CA PHE A 414 -33.53 -19.08 -9.02
C PHE A 414 -34.35 -17.78 -9.00
N GLY A 415 -33.89 -16.71 -9.65
CA GLY A 415 -34.65 -15.47 -9.83
C GLY A 415 -34.52 -14.45 -8.70
N ALA A 416 -33.63 -14.65 -7.73
CA ALA A 416 -33.40 -13.69 -6.67
C ALA A 416 -32.87 -12.35 -7.22
N GLN A 417 -33.43 -11.23 -6.75
CA GLN A 417 -32.99 -9.88 -7.12
C GLN A 417 -32.51 -9.07 -5.91
N TYR A 418 -32.89 -9.45 -4.68
CA TYR A 418 -32.57 -8.72 -3.46
C TYR A 418 -32.03 -9.68 -2.40
N ILE A 419 -30.89 -9.33 -1.81
CA ILE A 419 -30.19 -10.18 -0.85
C ILE A 419 -30.02 -9.43 0.47
N MET A 420 -30.33 -10.11 1.57
CA MET A 420 -29.97 -9.68 2.91
C MET A 420 -28.94 -10.66 3.47
N PHE A 421 -27.68 -10.25 3.53
CA PHE A 421 -26.68 -11.00 4.25
C PHE A 421 -26.87 -10.83 5.76
N TYR A 422 -26.43 -11.80 6.53
CA TYR A 422 -26.18 -11.58 7.95
C TYR A 422 -24.78 -12.05 8.32
N ASN A 423 -24.12 -11.27 9.17
CA ASN A 423 -22.72 -11.51 9.45
C ASN A 423 -22.51 -12.80 10.26
N ASN A 424 -21.29 -13.32 10.22
CA ASN A 424 -20.82 -14.42 11.06
C ASN A 424 -19.86 -13.95 12.17
N ALA A 425 -19.79 -12.63 12.37
CA ALA A 425 -18.97 -11.95 13.36
C ALA A 425 -19.79 -10.86 14.08
N PRO A 426 -19.35 -10.35 15.25
CA PRO A 426 -20.12 -9.41 16.06
C PRO A 426 -20.35 -8.02 15.44
N SER A 427 -19.47 -7.57 14.55
CA SER A 427 -19.59 -6.26 13.86
C SER A 427 -20.44 -6.37 12.59
N LEU A 428 -20.91 -5.26 12.04
CA LEU A 428 -21.42 -5.20 10.66
C LEU A 428 -20.25 -5.01 9.69
N THR A 429 -20.41 -5.50 8.46
CA THR A 429 -19.50 -5.20 7.34
C THR A 429 -20.31 -5.00 6.08
N SER A 430 -19.85 -4.13 5.18
CA SER A 430 -20.48 -4.02 3.86
C SER A 430 -20.17 -5.29 3.06
N ALA A 431 -21.15 -5.74 2.27
CA ALA A 431 -20.96 -6.85 1.33
C ALA A 431 -20.59 -6.30 -0.04
N SER A 432 -19.57 -6.87 -0.69
CA SER A 432 -19.28 -6.57 -2.10
C SER A 432 -20.04 -7.55 -2.99
N VAL A 433 -20.98 -7.04 -3.78
CA VAL A 433 -21.76 -7.84 -4.74
C VAL A 433 -21.70 -7.15 -6.10
N SER A 434 -21.15 -7.84 -7.09
CA SER A 434 -21.02 -7.41 -8.47
C SER A 434 -21.52 -8.52 -9.41
N TYR A 435 -22.77 -8.96 -9.22
CA TYR A 435 -23.39 -9.99 -10.03
C TYR A 435 -24.60 -9.49 -10.84
N PRO A 436 -24.62 -9.64 -12.18
CA PRO A 436 -25.74 -9.21 -13.02
C PRO A 436 -27.07 -9.85 -12.60
N GLY A 437 -28.09 -9.01 -12.39
CA GLY A 437 -29.44 -9.45 -12.02
C GLY A 437 -29.79 -9.27 -10.54
N ILE A 438 -28.78 -9.05 -9.68
CA ILE A 438 -29.01 -8.53 -8.33
C ILE A 438 -29.21 -7.02 -8.42
N LEU A 439 -30.29 -6.53 -7.82
CA LEU A 439 -30.70 -5.13 -7.84
C LEU A 439 -30.51 -4.43 -6.49
N GLY A 440 -30.24 -5.18 -5.42
CA GLY A 440 -29.93 -4.61 -4.12
C GLY A 440 -29.41 -5.65 -3.13
N ALA A 441 -28.46 -5.24 -2.29
CA ALA A 441 -27.92 -6.08 -1.23
C ALA A 441 -27.59 -5.27 0.03
N ALA A 442 -27.75 -5.89 1.19
CA ALA A 442 -27.46 -5.30 2.49
C ALA A 442 -27.01 -6.38 3.48
N MET A 443 -26.48 -5.97 4.63
CA MET A 443 -26.09 -6.85 5.72
C MET A 443 -26.72 -6.42 7.05
N VAL A 444 -27.28 -7.38 7.79
CA VAL A 444 -27.68 -7.24 9.20
C VAL A 444 -26.72 -7.96 10.14
N SER A 445 -26.85 -7.72 11.45
CA SER A 445 -25.99 -8.34 12.46
C SER A 445 -26.19 -9.86 12.50
N ALA A 446 -25.21 -10.56 13.06
CA ALA A 446 -25.29 -12.01 13.26
C ALA A 446 -26.53 -12.40 14.08
N GLU A 447 -26.84 -11.63 15.11
CA GLU A 447 -27.98 -11.84 16.01
C GLU A 447 -29.31 -11.62 15.29
N GLN A 448 -29.43 -10.53 14.51
CA GLN A 448 -30.64 -10.23 13.77
C GLN A 448 -30.94 -11.30 12.72
N GLY A 449 -29.93 -11.69 11.95
CA GLY A 449 -30.07 -12.74 10.94
C GLY A 449 -30.39 -14.11 11.54
N ALA A 450 -29.72 -14.49 12.63
CA ALA A 450 -30.02 -15.73 13.35
C ALA A 450 -31.45 -15.74 13.92
N SER A 451 -31.92 -14.60 14.46
CA SER A 451 -33.30 -14.45 14.95
C SER A 451 -34.34 -14.62 13.83
N TRP A 452 -34.10 -14.03 12.65
CA TRP A 452 -34.97 -14.22 11.50
C TRP A 452 -34.93 -15.66 10.97
N ALA A 453 -33.74 -16.27 10.85
CA ALA A 453 -33.60 -17.66 10.43
C ALA A 453 -34.36 -18.62 11.37
N ALA A 454 -34.24 -18.43 12.69
CA ALA A 454 -34.96 -19.21 13.69
C ALA A 454 -36.50 -19.04 13.59
N SER A 455 -36.96 -17.81 13.37
CA SER A 455 -38.40 -17.53 13.18
C SER A 455 -38.94 -18.17 11.90
N LEU A 456 -38.17 -18.15 10.80
CA LEU A 456 -38.51 -18.85 9.56
C LEU A 456 -38.49 -20.38 9.72
N ALA A 457 -37.66 -20.91 10.63
CA ALA A 457 -37.60 -22.33 10.98
C ALA A 457 -38.88 -22.81 11.69
N THR A 458 -39.50 -21.95 12.51
CA THR A 458 -40.79 -22.24 13.17
C THR A 458 -42.00 -22.04 12.26
N GLY A 459 -41.77 -21.71 10.98
CA GLY A 459 -42.83 -21.51 9.98
C GLY A 459 -43.43 -20.11 9.96
N SER A 460 -42.82 -19.14 10.67
CA SER A 460 -43.34 -17.78 10.72
C SER A 460 -43.11 -17.03 9.41
N ALA A 461 -44.10 -16.24 8.97
CA ALA A 461 -43.95 -15.32 7.85
C ALA A 461 -43.33 -13.99 8.32
N ILE A 462 -42.25 -13.57 7.66
CA ILE A 462 -41.57 -12.30 7.93
C ILE A 462 -41.66 -11.40 6.70
N GLN A 463 -42.20 -10.20 6.87
CA GLN A 463 -42.18 -9.14 5.86
C GLN A 463 -41.12 -8.11 6.25
N VAL A 464 -40.18 -7.81 5.37
CA VAL A 464 -39.15 -6.79 5.61
C VAL A 464 -39.46 -5.57 4.75
N THR A 465 -39.43 -4.39 5.35
CA THR A 465 -39.65 -3.11 4.70
C THR A 465 -38.45 -2.20 4.91
N ILE A 466 -37.91 -1.69 3.81
CA ILE A 466 -36.78 -0.77 3.74
C ILE A 466 -37.28 0.49 3.03
N THR A 467 -37.16 1.64 3.70
CA THR A 467 -37.61 2.94 3.14
C THR A 467 -36.47 3.94 2.96
N GLY A 468 -35.24 3.62 3.39
CA GLY A 468 -34.05 4.47 3.21
C GLY A 468 -34.07 5.80 3.97
N ASP A 469 -35.14 6.08 4.73
CA ASP A 469 -35.40 7.43 5.27
C ASP A 469 -34.72 7.73 6.62
N LEU A 470 -34.25 6.69 7.33
CA LEU A 470 -33.66 6.84 8.66
C LEU A 470 -32.26 6.24 8.70
N THR A 471 -31.26 7.11 8.63
CA THR A 471 -29.87 6.80 8.94
C THR A 471 -29.52 7.41 10.29
N VAL A 472 -29.06 6.59 11.23
CA VAL A 472 -28.58 7.04 12.54
C VAL A 472 -27.08 6.89 12.56
N PHE A 473 -26.40 8.00 12.87
CA PHE A 473 -24.98 7.97 13.20
C PHE A 473 -24.80 7.46 14.62
N SER A 474 -23.92 6.47 14.80
CA SER A 474 -23.49 5.99 16.10
C SER A 474 -22.00 5.70 16.08
N SER A 475 -21.35 5.82 17.24
CA SER A 475 -19.92 5.56 17.39
C SER A 475 -19.70 4.67 18.62
N PRO A 476 -20.11 3.38 18.58
CA PRO A 476 -19.89 2.45 19.68
C PRO A 476 -18.39 2.22 19.93
N PRO A 477 -17.97 1.84 21.16
CA PRO A 477 -16.59 1.50 21.46
C PRO A 477 -16.07 0.32 20.62
N ASN A 478 -14.86 0.45 20.08
CA ASN A 478 -14.14 -0.62 19.38
C ASN A 478 -13.31 -1.44 20.39
N ASN A 479 -13.91 -2.49 20.94
CA ASN A 479 -13.27 -3.34 21.94
C ASN A 479 -12.40 -4.47 21.37
N ILE A 480 -12.21 -4.54 20.04
CA ILE A 480 -11.45 -5.62 19.39
C ILE A 480 -10.08 -5.12 18.96
N THR A 481 -10.03 -4.02 18.21
CA THR A 481 -8.80 -3.49 17.61
C THR A 481 -8.51 -2.04 17.99
N GLY A 482 -9.45 -1.36 18.65
CA GLY A 482 -9.33 0.07 18.97
C GLY A 482 -8.07 0.38 19.79
N GLY A 483 -7.30 1.38 19.37
CA GLY A 483 -6.02 1.76 19.99
C GLY A 483 -4.86 0.81 19.66
N HIS A 484 -5.02 -0.07 18.67
CA HIS A 484 -3.96 -0.95 18.17
C HIS A 484 -3.75 -0.78 16.67
N MET A 485 -2.61 -1.27 16.18
CA MET A 485 -2.27 -1.23 14.76
C MET A 485 -3.37 -1.91 13.93
N SER A 486 -3.82 -1.22 12.88
CA SER A 486 -4.72 -1.78 11.87
C SER A 486 -4.02 -2.95 11.17
N THR A 487 -4.73 -4.06 10.98
CA THR A 487 -4.16 -5.27 10.36
C THR A 487 -3.72 -5.07 8.90
N PHE A 488 -4.32 -4.10 8.22
CA PHE A 488 -3.96 -3.71 6.86
C PHE A 488 -2.70 -2.82 6.81
N SER A 489 -2.23 -2.22 7.91
CA SER A 489 -1.06 -1.34 7.86
C SER A 489 0.18 -2.13 7.41
N MET A 490 0.84 -1.69 6.34
CA MET A 490 2.01 -2.37 5.76
C MET A 490 3.17 -2.50 6.75
N TRP A 491 3.94 -3.56 6.57
CA TRP A 491 5.09 -3.89 7.39
C TRP A 491 6.38 -3.64 6.61
N ASN A 492 7.23 -2.82 7.21
CA ASN A 492 8.60 -2.54 6.79
C ASN A 492 9.54 -3.53 7.52
N PRO A 493 10.89 -3.46 7.45
CA PRO A 493 11.78 -2.38 7.01
C PRO A 493 11.78 -2.18 5.49
N THR A 494 12.45 -1.12 5.04
CA THR A 494 12.76 -0.94 3.62
C THR A 494 13.73 -2.03 3.15
N ASN A 495 13.90 -2.17 1.84
CA ASN A 495 14.80 -3.18 1.26
C ASN A 495 16.27 -2.92 1.62
N GLU A 496 16.62 -1.68 1.94
CA GLU A 496 17.93 -1.24 2.42
C GLU A 496 18.02 -1.22 3.96
N ALA A 497 17.06 -1.86 4.64
CA ALA A 497 16.98 -2.00 6.09
C ALA A 497 16.79 -0.68 6.87
N TYR A 498 16.23 0.36 6.25
CA TYR A 498 15.78 1.54 6.98
C TYR A 498 14.51 1.23 7.80
N VAL A 499 14.38 1.87 8.95
CA VAL A 499 13.22 1.68 9.84
C VAL A 499 12.08 2.60 9.39
N LYS A 500 10.97 1.96 9.03
CA LYS A 500 9.69 2.57 8.65
C LYS A 500 8.54 1.73 9.25
N PRO A 501 7.31 2.26 9.37
CA PRO A 501 6.97 3.69 9.27
C PRO A 501 7.64 4.51 10.39
N GLU A 502 7.58 5.83 10.34
CA GLU A 502 8.12 6.66 11.42
C GLU A 502 7.17 6.76 12.61
N ILE A 503 5.88 6.83 12.36
CA ILE A 503 4.84 7.01 13.39
C ILE A 503 3.54 6.39 12.91
N SER A 504 2.60 6.13 13.81
CA SER A 504 1.25 5.70 13.48
C SER A 504 0.20 6.64 14.06
N ALA A 505 -0.95 6.74 13.40
CA ALA A 505 -2.04 7.62 13.81
C ALA A 505 -3.41 6.97 13.54
N PRO A 506 -4.52 7.52 14.08
CA PRO A 506 -5.85 7.03 13.79
C PRO A 506 -6.11 6.99 12.28
N GLY A 507 -6.27 5.79 11.74
CA GLY A 507 -6.49 5.54 10.31
C GLY A 507 -7.56 4.49 10.02
N GLY A 508 -7.91 3.63 10.98
CA GLY A 508 -9.04 2.69 10.84
C GLY A 508 -10.35 3.29 11.39
N ASN A 509 -11.44 3.16 10.65
CA ASN A 509 -12.79 3.65 11.00
C ASN A 509 -12.85 5.16 11.28
N ILE A 510 -12.44 5.96 10.28
CA ILE A 510 -12.32 7.42 10.40
C ILE A 510 -13.49 8.11 9.70
N LEU A 511 -14.32 8.79 10.50
CA LEU A 511 -15.35 9.69 9.99
C LEU A 511 -14.70 10.96 9.41
N SER A 512 -15.03 11.30 8.18
CA SER A 512 -14.63 12.58 7.57
C SER A 512 -15.63 12.99 6.47
N THR A 513 -15.29 14.04 5.73
CA THR A 513 -16.06 14.55 4.59
C THR A 513 -15.99 13.60 3.39
N LEU A 514 -17.03 13.60 2.57
CA LEU A 514 -17.06 13.03 1.22
C LEU A 514 -17.59 14.12 0.28
N PRO A 515 -17.50 13.96 -1.05
CA PRO A 515 -18.16 14.86 -1.98
C PRO A 515 -19.65 14.97 -1.66
N LEU A 516 -20.24 16.14 -1.86
CA LEU A 516 -21.67 16.38 -1.61
C LEU A 516 -22.55 15.47 -2.48
N SER A 517 -22.11 15.16 -3.70
CA SER A 517 -22.73 14.18 -4.61
C SER A 517 -22.75 12.76 -4.04
N GLN A 518 -21.81 12.44 -3.16
CA GLN A 518 -21.67 11.15 -2.46
C GLN A 518 -22.11 11.25 -0.99
N GLY A 519 -22.97 12.22 -0.69
CA GLY A 519 -23.60 12.37 0.60
C GLY A 519 -22.85 13.19 1.65
N GLY A 520 -21.68 13.72 1.34
CA GLY A 520 -21.00 14.74 2.15
C GLY A 520 -20.20 14.20 3.33
N TYR A 521 -20.53 13.04 3.89
CA TYR A 521 -19.78 12.45 5.00
C TYR A 521 -19.78 10.92 4.94
N GLY A 522 -18.72 10.32 5.45
CA GLY A 522 -18.57 8.87 5.46
C GLY A 522 -17.37 8.40 6.28
N VAL A 523 -17.30 7.09 6.46
CA VAL A 523 -16.26 6.43 7.25
C VAL A 523 -15.37 5.63 6.32
N LEU A 524 -14.08 5.94 6.30
CA LEU A 524 -13.06 5.19 5.54
C LEU A 524 -11.99 4.65 6.49
N SER A 525 -11.25 3.64 6.04
CA SER A 525 -10.16 3.04 6.80
C SER A 525 -8.93 2.88 5.93
N GLY A 526 -7.77 3.36 6.39
CA GLY A 526 -6.52 3.24 5.67
C GLY A 526 -5.40 4.04 6.32
N THR A 527 -4.16 3.69 5.98
CA THR A 527 -3.02 4.59 6.19
C THR A 527 -3.23 5.94 5.48
N SER A 528 -4.05 5.95 4.44
CA SER A 528 -4.58 7.16 3.80
C SER A 528 -5.33 8.13 4.72
N MET A 529 -5.92 7.65 5.81
CA MET A 529 -6.62 8.50 6.79
C MET A 529 -5.68 8.88 7.95
N ALA A 530 -4.74 8.00 8.32
CA ALA A 530 -3.72 8.30 9.32
C ALA A 530 -2.75 9.40 8.84
N THR A 531 -2.39 9.39 7.55
CA THR A 531 -1.44 10.34 6.95
C THR A 531 -1.87 11.81 7.08
N PRO A 532 -3.09 12.22 6.66
CA PRO A 532 -3.56 13.59 6.86
C PRO A 532 -3.76 13.95 8.34
N PHE A 533 -4.00 12.97 9.22
CA PHE A 533 -4.03 13.23 10.66
C PHE A 533 -2.66 13.74 11.12
N VAL A 534 -1.58 13.03 10.75
CA VAL A 534 -0.20 13.46 11.06
C VAL A 534 0.14 14.77 10.35
N ALA A 535 -0.29 15.00 9.11
CA ALA A 535 -0.11 16.28 8.43
C ALA A 535 -0.72 17.45 9.23
N GLY A 536 -1.93 17.25 9.78
CA GLY A 536 -2.55 18.19 10.69
C GLY A 536 -1.75 18.40 11.98
N VAL A 537 -1.20 17.34 12.58
CA VAL A 537 -0.32 17.47 13.75
C VAL A 537 0.94 18.28 13.41
N VAL A 538 1.55 18.07 12.24
CA VAL A 538 2.69 18.85 11.80
C VAL A 538 2.30 20.32 11.57
N ALA A 539 1.08 20.60 11.11
CA ALA A 539 0.57 21.98 11.00
C ALA A 539 0.44 22.64 12.39
N LEU A 540 -0.08 21.92 13.40
CA LEU A 540 -0.11 22.41 14.78
C LEU A 540 1.32 22.65 15.34
N MET A 541 2.25 21.75 15.05
CA MET A 541 3.66 21.91 15.42
C MET A 541 4.29 23.13 14.74
N THR A 542 3.98 23.37 13.46
CA THR A 542 4.51 24.51 12.69
C THR A 542 3.95 25.83 13.20
N GLN A 543 2.66 25.87 13.57
CA GLN A 543 2.06 27.04 14.22
C GLN A 543 2.75 27.37 15.55
N ALA A 544 3.02 26.35 16.38
CA ALA A 544 3.61 26.55 17.71
C ALA A 544 5.13 26.76 17.68
N ARG A 545 5.83 26.15 16.71
CA ARG A 545 7.29 26.09 16.61
C ARG A 545 7.74 26.22 15.15
N PRO A 546 7.64 27.43 14.55
CA PRO A 546 7.88 27.65 13.12
C PRO A 546 9.34 27.47 12.69
N ASP A 547 10.30 27.41 13.63
CA ASP A 547 11.73 27.28 13.33
C ASP A 547 12.20 25.81 13.22
N LEU A 548 11.29 24.83 13.30
CA LEU A 548 11.68 23.42 13.18
C LEU A 548 11.87 22.98 11.73
N ASP A 549 13.00 22.35 11.46
CA ASP A 549 13.23 21.69 10.18
C ASP A 549 12.51 20.33 10.10
N PRO A 550 12.32 19.78 8.88
CA PRO A 550 11.61 18.51 8.68
C PRO A 550 12.19 17.31 9.44
N TYR A 551 13.52 17.23 9.60
CA TYR A 551 14.15 16.11 10.31
C TYR A 551 13.90 16.21 11.81
N THR A 552 13.94 17.42 12.37
CA THR A 552 13.59 17.65 13.78
C THR A 552 12.10 17.37 14.04
N ILE A 553 11.19 17.78 13.14
CA ILE A 553 9.75 17.45 13.24
C ILE A 553 9.57 15.92 13.26
N ARG A 554 10.17 15.21 12.31
CA ARG A 554 10.12 13.75 12.22
C ARG A 554 10.67 13.07 13.47
N ALA A 555 11.79 13.56 14.00
CA ALA A 555 12.41 13.01 15.20
C ALA A 555 11.54 13.22 16.44
N ILE A 556 10.93 14.41 16.59
CA ILE A 556 10.02 14.68 17.69
C ILE A 556 8.80 13.76 17.60
N LEU A 557 8.15 13.66 16.44
CA LEU A 557 7.00 12.76 16.25
C LEU A 557 7.35 11.30 16.64
N GLY A 558 8.45 10.78 16.10
CA GLY A 558 8.88 9.40 16.37
C GLY A 558 9.24 9.15 17.83
N THR A 559 9.76 10.15 18.55
CA THR A 559 10.22 10.00 19.94
C THR A 559 9.17 10.33 20.99
N THR A 560 8.14 11.11 20.66
CA THR A 560 7.01 11.36 21.56
C THR A 560 5.86 10.39 21.38
N GLY A 561 5.91 9.52 20.36
CA GLY A 561 4.90 8.50 20.12
C GLY A 561 4.77 7.49 21.26
N HIS A 562 3.57 6.91 21.39
CA HIS A 562 3.23 5.90 22.39
C HIS A 562 3.23 4.50 21.78
N PRO A 563 4.21 3.64 22.12
CA PRO A 563 4.22 2.27 21.65
C PRO A 563 2.95 1.51 22.07
N VAL A 564 2.30 0.86 21.12
CA VAL A 564 1.11 0.03 21.34
C VAL A 564 1.45 -1.46 21.38
N THR A 565 0.61 -2.24 22.07
CA THR A 565 0.69 -3.70 22.08
C THR A 565 0.25 -4.32 20.76
N PHE A 566 0.79 -5.50 20.44
CA PHE A 566 0.42 -6.22 19.23
C PHE A 566 -1.03 -6.74 19.32
N ASN A 567 -1.78 -6.61 18.22
CA ASN A 567 -3.11 -7.17 18.05
C ASN A 567 -3.19 -7.85 16.68
N ASP A 568 -3.70 -9.08 16.62
CA ASP A 568 -3.80 -9.88 15.38
C ASP A 568 -5.11 -9.67 14.59
N GLY A 569 -5.85 -8.61 14.92
CA GLY A 569 -7.21 -8.34 14.45
C GLY A 569 -8.31 -9.00 15.28
N ARG A 570 -7.95 -9.80 16.30
CA ARG A 570 -8.92 -10.52 17.16
C ARG A 570 -8.53 -10.49 18.63
N THR A 571 -7.23 -10.60 18.92
CA THR A 571 -6.66 -10.75 20.25
C THR A 571 -5.52 -9.76 20.42
N THR A 572 -5.54 -9.02 21.53
CA THR A 572 -4.40 -8.21 21.97
C THR A 572 -3.45 -9.06 22.81
N PHE A 573 -2.16 -8.98 22.51
CA PHE A 573 -1.08 -9.67 23.23
C PHE A 573 -0.41 -8.73 24.24
N ASP A 574 0.33 -9.29 25.20
CA ASP A 574 0.97 -8.54 26.29
C ASP A 574 2.37 -7.97 25.95
N TYR A 575 2.76 -8.04 24.68
CA TYR A 575 4.00 -7.50 24.16
C TYR A 575 3.75 -6.40 23.12
N LEU A 576 4.72 -5.49 22.96
CA LEU A 576 4.64 -4.39 22.00
C LEU A 576 4.63 -4.90 20.55
N ALA A 577 3.84 -4.24 19.70
CA ALA A 577 3.91 -4.45 18.26
C ALA A 577 5.34 -4.13 17.74
N PRO A 578 5.85 -4.82 16.72
CA PRO A 578 7.18 -4.52 16.18
C PRO A 578 7.29 -3.08 15.69
N VAL A 579 8.44 -2.43 15.90
CA VAL A 579 8.69 -1.05 15.42
C VAL A 579 8.49 -0.95 13.90
N VAL A 580 8.82 -2.01 13.17
CA VAL A 580 8.65 -2.06 11.72
C VAL A 580 7.18 -2.16 11.25
N GLN A 581 6.24 -2.30 12.20
CA GLN A 581 4.80 -2.16 11.99
C GLN A 581 4.32 -0.78 12.45
N GLN A 582 4.72 -0.33 13.65
CA GLN A 582 4.12 0.84 14.33
C GLN A 582 4.95 2.14 14.32
N GLY A 583 6.23 2.08 13.94
CA GLY A 583 7.17 3.19 14.09
C GLY A 583 7.36 3.58 15.56
N GLY A 584 7.27 4.87 15.86
CA GLY A 584 7.22 5.43 17.22
C GLY A 584 5.97 5.06 18.03
N GLY A 585 4.98 4.40 17.40
CA GLY A 585 3.69 4.09 18.00
C GLY A 585 2.62 5.13 17.67
N GLU A 586 1.60 5.24 18.52
CA GLU A 586 0.52 6.20 18.36
C GLU A 586 1.02 7.64 18.55
N VAL A 587 0.69 8.53 17.62
CA VAL A 587 1.05 9.94 17.69
C VAL A 587 0.51 10.60 18.96
N ASP A 588 1.34 11.39 19.63
CA ASP A 588 0.92 12.30 20.71
C ASP A 588 1.20 13.74 20.29
N ALA A 589 0.19 14.41 19.74
CA ALA A 589 0.31 15.77 19.25
C ALA A 589 0.68 16.74 20.38
N PHE A 590 0.10 16.55 21.56
CA PHE A 590 0.35 17.42 22.71
C PHE A 590 1.80 17.32 23.19
N ALA A 591 2.31 16.11 23.36
CA ALA A 591 3.71 15.88 23.72
C ALA A 591 4.65 16.39 22.61
N ALA A 592 4.31 16.14 21.34
CA ALA A 592 5.11 16.60 20.21
C ALA A 592 5.26 18.12 20.19
N VAL A 593 4.19 18.89 20.44
CA VAL A 593 4.22 20.37 20.48
C VAL A 593 4.97 20.90 21.69
N HIS A 594 4.75 20.32 22.88
CA HIS A 594 5.24 20.88 24.15
C HIS A 594 6.61 20.39 24.60
N THR A 595 7.11 19.29 24.04
CA THR A 595 8.42 18.78 24.48
C THR A 595 9.52 19.82 24.29
N SER A 596 10.34 19.97 25.33
CA SER A 596 11.54 20.81 25.32
C SER A 596 12.82 20.01 25.04
N THR A 597 12.70 18.69 24.93
CA THR A 597 13.81 17.78 24.64
C THR A 597 13.74 17.38 23.18
N VAL A 598 14.85 17.54 22.47
CA VAL A 598 14.96 17.14 21.06
C VAL A 598 16.02 16.07 20.92
N ILE A 599 15.62 14.91 20.36
CA ILE A 599 16.53 13.89 19.85
C ILE A 599 16.75 14.19 18.37
N ASP A 600 18.00 14.12 17.90
CA ASP A 600 18.38 14.46 16.51
C ASP A 600 18.00 13.38 15.48
N VAL A 601 17.57 12.21 15.93
CA VAL A 601 17.15 11.07 15.11
C VAL A 601 15.76 10.57 15.50
N ALA A 602 15.00 10.10 14.51
CA ALA A 602 13.67 9.54 14.72
C ALA A 602 13.69 8.06 15.13
N ASN A 603 14.76 7.33 14.79
CA ASN A 603 14.97 5.92 15.12
C ASN A 603 16.45 5.56 14.96
N LEU A 604 16.83 4.38 15.46
CA LEU A 604 18.14 3.76 15.23
C LEU A 604 18.00 2.48 14.40
N ALA A 605 18.55 2.50 13.18
CA ALA A 605 18.67 1.32 12.32
C ALA A 605 19.98 0.59 12.61
N PHE A 606 19.89 -0.66 13.07
CA PHE A 606 21.05 -1.53 13.33
C PHE A 606 21.45 -2.39 12.12
N ASN A 607 20.68 -2.28 11.02
CA ASN A 607 20.86 -2.98 9.76
C ASN A 607 20.82 -4.52 9.92
N ASP A 608 21.27 -5.24 8.90
CA ASP A 608 21.37 -6.69 8.83
C ASP A 608 22.72 -7.20 9.39
N THR A 609 22.90 -8.52 9.51
CA THR A 609 24.14 -9.09 10.09
C THR A 609 25.38 -8.92 9.19
N ALA A 610 25.22 -8.72 7.88
CA ALA A 610 26.32 -8.47 6.97
C ALA A 610 26.83 -7.02 7.05
N HIS A 611 25.93 -6.08 7.34
CA HIS A 611 26.20 -4.65 7.46
C HIS A 611 25.95 -4.13 8.89
N PHE A 612 26.13 -5.00 9.88
CA PHE A 612 25.70 -4.76 11.26
C PHE A 612 26.32 -3.50 11.87
N VAL A 613 25.45 -2.57 12.27
CA VAL A 613 25.84 -1.34 12.94
C VAL A 613 25.84 -1.58 14.45
N LYS A 614 26.94 -2.14 14.99
CA LYS A 614 27.01 -2.48 16.42
C LYS A 614 26.81 -1.29 17.37
N GLU A 615 27.27 -0.12 16.94
CA GLU A 615 27.33 1.11 17.73
C GLU A 615 26.63 2.24 16.95
N ALA A 616 25.63 2.86 17.57
CA ALA A 616 24.89 3.99 17.02
C ALA A 616 24.78 5.10 18.06
N ASN A 617 24.72 6.35 17.62
CA ASN A 617 24.64 7.51 18.49
C ASN A 617 23.37 8.30 18.23
N PHE A 618 22.88 8.96 19.26
CA PHE A 618 21.95 10.08 19.13
C PHE A 618 22.41 11.25 20.00
N THR A 619 22.02 12.44 19.61
CA THR A 619 22.25 13.68 20.35
C THR A 619 20.95 14.12 20.99
N ILE A 620 20.98 14.34 22.30
CA ILE A 620 19.89 14.92 23.06
C ILE A 620 20.16 16.40 23.28
N THR A 621 19.20 17.25 22.95
CA THR A 621 19.28 18.71 23.13
C THR A 621 18.18 19.17 24.08
N ASN A 622 18.60 19.83 25.17
CA ASN A 622 17.69 20.48 26.11
C ASN A 622 17.39 21.91 25.63
N ARG A 623 16.20 22.14 25.08
CA ARG A 623 15.70 23.47 24.68
C ARG A 623 14.90 24.16 25.80
N GLY A 624 14.84 23.55 26.99
CA GLY A 624 14.22 24.12 28.18
C GLY A 624 15.07 25.22 28.84
N THR A 625 14.61 25.69 29.99
CA THR A 625 15.21 26.82 30.74
C THR A 625 16.06 26.41 31.94
N SER A 626 16.09 25.12 32.26
CA SER A 626 16.85 24.55 33.37
C SER A 626 17.53 23.25 32.95
N GLU A 627 18.54 22.81 33.70
CA GLU A 627 19.18 21.52 33.47
C GLU A 627 18.18 20.38 33.59
N ILE A 628 18.24 19.43 32.66
CA ILE A 628 17.42 18.22 32.68
C ILE A 628 18.37 17.03 32.77
N THR A 629 18.10 16.11 33.68
CA THR A 629 18.77 14.82 33.71
C THR A 629 17.88 13.79 33.05
N TYR A 630 18.45 13.02 32.13
CA TYR A 630 17.79 11.97 31.38
C TYR A 630 18.31 10.61 31.81
N ASP A 631 17.41 9.73 32.24
CA ASP A 631 17.68 8.34 32.54
C ASP A 631 17.33 7.47 31.33
N PHE A 632 18.22 6.53 30.99
CA PHE A 632 18.08 5.64 29.83
C PHE A 632 17.77 4.21 30.25
N ALA A 633 16.74 3.62 29.65
CA ALA A 633 16.49 2.18 29.66
C ALA A 633 16.04 1.73 28.27
N TYR A 634 15.68 0.45 28.14
CA TYR A 634 15.10 -0.06 26.90
C TYR A 634 14.05 -1.13 27.19
N VAL A 635 13.14 -1.29 26.23
CA VAL A 635 12.14 -2.34 26.20
C VAL A 635 12.14 -2.99 24.81
N ASN A 636 12.03 -4.30 24.76
CA ASN A 636 11.93 -5.02 23.49
C ASN A 636 10.47 -4.99 23.00
N ALA A 637 10.30 -4.81 21.69
CA ALA A 637 9.07 -5.17 21.01
C ALA A 637 9.17 -6.61 20.51
N ALA A 638 8.07 -7.15 19.99
CA ALA A 638 8.10 -8.47 19.37
C ALA A 638 9.10 -8.51 18.21
N THR A 639 9.81 -9.63 18.11
CA THR A 639 10.60 -9.99 16.93
C THR A 639 9.71 -10.77 15.99
N ALA A 640 9.62 -10.34 14.74
CA ALA A 640 8.80 -10.95 13.71
C ALA A 640 9.67 -11.80 12.78
N TYR A 641 9.23 -13.02 12.48
CA TYR A 641 9.88 -13.86 11.48
C TYR A 641 9.32 -13.59 10.09
N THR A 642 10.21 -13.37 9.12
CA THR A 642 9.80 -13.18 7.72
C THR A 642 9.36 -14.51 7.11
N LEU A 643 10.09 -15.60 7.36
CA LEU A 643 9.80 -16.92 6.79
C LEU A 643 9.20 -17.87 7.85
N PRO A 644 8.34 -18.82 7.46
CA PRO A 644 7.75 -19.81 8.36
C PRO A 644 8.78 -20.84 8.87
N ASP A 645 8.38 -21.66 9.85
CA ASP A 645 9.22 -22.72 10.42
C ASP A 645 9.18 -24.05 9.66
N ASP A 646 8.36 -24.15 8.61
CA ASP A 646 8.16 -25.34 7.78
C ASP A 646 9.25 -25.53 6.69
N GLY A 647 10.19 -24.58 6.60
CA GLY A 647 11.26 -24.58 5.61
C GLY A 647 10.88 -23.95 4.26
N SER A 648 9.68 -23.41 4.13
CA SER A 648 9.28 -22.62 2.96
C SER A 648 10.11 -21.34 2.85
N THR A 649 10.42 -20.98 1.61
CA THR A 649 11.08 -19.72 1.25
C THR A 649 10.08 -18.57 1.12
N GLN A 650 8.78 -18.84 1.13
CA GLN A 650 7.74 -17.83 0.98
C GLN A 650 7.55 -17.02 2.28
N PRO A 651 7.54 -15.67 2.21
CA PRO A 651 7.24 -14.84 3.36
C PRO A 651 5.88 -15.13 3.97
N GLN A 652 5.80 -15.01 5.29
CA GLN A 652 4.57 -15.20 6.05
C GLN A 652 3.61 -14.03 5.84
N THR A 653 2.34 -14.37 5.61
CA THR A 653 1.24 -13.41 5.66
C THR A 653 0.92 -13.01 7.10
N PHE A 654 0.17 -11.92 7.27
CA PHE A 654 -0.29 -11.51 8.59
C PHE A 654 -1.25 -12.53 9.25
N PRO A 655 -1.17 -12.75 10.58
CA PRO A 655 -0.07 -12.33 11.44
C PRO A 655 1.15 -13.25 11.26
N PRO A 656 2.38 -12.71 11.15
CA PRO A 656 3.57 -13.55 11.12
C PRO A 656 3.83 -14.19 12.50
N ASP A 657 4.64 -15.25 12.53
CA ASP A 657 5.17 -15.76 13.79
C ASP A 657 5.97 -14.68 14.56
N LEU A 658 5.58 -14.45 15.81
CA LEU A 658 6.17 -13.46 16.70
C LEU A 658 6.76 -14.11 17.95
N VAL A 659 7.92 -13.62 18.39
CA VAL A 659 8.57 -14.02 19.65
C VAL A 659 9.01 -12.80 20.45
N THR A 660 9.13 -12.93 21.77
CA THR A 660 9.56 -11.84 22.65
C THR A 660 11.08 -11.75 22.83
N SER A 661 11.83 -12.72 22.28
CA SER A 661 13.28 -12.68 22.22
C SER A 661 13.72 -11.46 21.41
N GLY A 662 14.49 -10.57 22.02
CA GLY A 662 14.94 -9.32 21.40
C GLY A 662 16.42 -9.02 21.69
N ALA A 663 16.88 -7.86 21.24
CA ALA A 663 18.27 -7.47 21.40
C ALA A 663 18.59 -7.09 22.85
N SER A 664 19.88 -7.05 23.19
CA SER A 664 20.35 -6.40 24.42
C SER A 664 20.97 -5.06 24.07
N VAL A 665 20.51 -3.99 24.73
CA VAL A 665 20.95 -2.62 24.49
C VAL A 665 21.71 -2.11 25.70
N SER A 666 22.81 -1.41 25.46
CA SER A 666 23.61 -0.76 26.51
C SER A 666 24.03 0.64 26.09
N PHE A 667 24.32 1.49 27.06
CA PHE A 667 24.59 2.91 26.86
C PHE A 667 25.98 3.28 27.40
N SER A 668 26.62 4.29 26.81
CA SER A 668 27.87 4.85 27.34
C SER A 668 27.74 5.38 28.77
N ALA A 669 26.54 5.82 29.14
CA ALA A 669 26.16 6.19 30.50
C ALA A 669 24.67 5.84 30.72
N GLY A 670 24.31 5.38 31.92
CA GLY A 670 22.90 5.09 32.26
C GLY A 670 22.04 6.35 32.42
N SER A 671 22.66 7.52 32.59
CA SER A 671 22.00 8.81 32.61
C SER A 671 22.95 9.93 32.20
N VAL A 672 22.39 11.06 31.74
CA VAL A 672 23.14 12.26 31.33
C VAL A 672 22.39 13.52 31.79
N SER A 673 23.09 14.47 32.39
CA SER A 673 22.56 15.80 32.72
C SER A 673 22.95 16.81 31.63
N VAL A 674 21.95 17.45 31.04
CA VAL A 674 22.12 18.41 29.94
C VAL A 674 21.65 19.78 30.41
N ALA A 675 22.57 20.74 30.50
CA ALA A 675 22.24 22.11 30.85
C ALA A 675 21.32 22.76 29.80
N ALA A 676 20.57 23.79 30.20
CA ALA A 676 19.68 24.53 29.31
C ALA A 676 20.41 25.05 28.05
N GLY A 677 19.85 24.78 26.87
CA GLY A 677 20.41 25.14 25.58
C GLY A 677 21.67 24.36 25.18
N LYS A 678 22.00 23.26 25.89
CA LYS A 678 23.12 22.38 25.57
C LYS A 678 22.63 21.07 24.97
N SER A 679 23.60 20.35 24.41
CA SER A 679 23.40 19.04 23.80
C SER A 679 24.47 18.08 24.31
N GLU A 680 24.10 16.81 24.44
CA GLU A 680 25.01 15.72 24.79
C GLU A 680 24.78 14.55 23.84
N THR A 681 25.84 13.81 23.51
CA THR A 681 25.76 12.63 22.63
C THR A 681 25.81 11.36 23.47
N VAL A 682 24.86 10.46 23.21
CA VAL A 682 24.76 9.16 23.87
C VAL A 682 25.13 8.07 22.87
N LEU A 683 26.08 7.22 23.24
CA LEU A 683 26.44 6.04 22.47
C LEU A 683 25.60 4.85 22.93
N VAL A 684 24.96 4.20 21.97
CA VAL A 684 24.16 3.00 22.12
C VAL A 684 24.92 1.83 21.49
N THR A 685 25.12 0.77 22.27
CA THR A 685 25.72 -0.48 21.78
C THR A 685 24.69 -1.59 21.84
N LEU A 686 24.49 -2.28 20.71
CA LEU A 686 23.54 -3.39 20.59
C LEU A 686 24.27 -4.73 20.48
N ALA A 687 23.76 -5.72 21.20
CA ALA A 687 24.11 -7.13 21.04
C ALA A 687 22.93 -7.89 20.42
N LEU A 688 23.22 -8.63 19.35
CA LEU A 688 22.23 -9.41 18.61
C LEU A 688 21.56 -10.46 19.52
N PRO A 689 20.26 -10.73 19.34
CA PRO A 689 19.58 -11.84 20.00
C PRO A 689 20.25 -13.18 19.66
N GLN A 690 20.42 -14.08 20.65
CA GLN A 690 21.19 -15.33 20.46
C GLN A 690 20.33 -16.54 20.06
N ASP A 691 19.03 -16.54 20.39
CA ASP A 691 18.16 -17.72 20.25
C ASP A 691 17.19 -17.63 19.07
N LEU A 692 17.50 -16.79 18.08
CA LEU A 692 16.65 -16.62 16.90
C LEU A 692 17.07 -17.54 15.75
N ALA A 693 16.09 -18.08 15.04
CA ALA A 693 16.31 -18.87 13.84
C ALA A 693 16.67 -17.94 12.66
N THR A 694 17.95 -17.65 12.46
CA THR A 694 18.43 -16.70 11.43
C THR A 694 18.04 -17.12 10.00
N ALA A 695 17.89 -18.42 9.72
CA ALA A 695 17.39 -18.87 8.42
C ALA A 695 15.97 -18.35 8.09
N ARG A 696 15.21 -17.90 9.10
CA ARG A 696 13.85 -17.37 8.96
C ARG A 696 13.79 -15.84 8.80
N ILE A 697 14.94 -15.17 8.68
CA ILE A 697 15.07 -13.72 8.55
C ILE A 697 14.27 -12.97 9.65
N PRO A 698 14.60 -13.18 10.94
CA PRO A 698 14.00 -12.44 12.04
C PRO A 698 14.32 -10.95 12.02
N VAL A 699 13.28 -10.12 12.14
CA VAL A 699 13.37 -8.68 12.32
C VAL A 699 13.08 -8.36 13.79
N TYR A 700 14.12 -7.94 14.53
CA TYR A 700 14.01 -7.59 15.94
C TYR A 700 13.83 -6.08 16.09
N SER A 701 13.16 -5.66 17.16
CA SER A 701 12.95 -4.24 17.43
C SER A 701 12.65 -3.94 18.89
N GLY A 702 12.64 -2.65 19.23
CA GLY A 702 12.27 -2.17 20.55
C GLY A 702 12.40 -0.65 20.67
N PHE A 703 12.36 -0.16 21.89
CA PHE A 703 12.41 1.26 22.20
C PHE A 703 13.45 1.51 23.29
N ILE A 704 14.25 2.56 23.10
CA ILE A 704 15.06 3.16 24.16
C ILE A 704 14.16 4.18 24.87
N THR A 705 13.94 3.99 26.16
CA THR A 705 13.14 4.90 26.97
C THR A 705 14.04 5.98 27.56
N ILE A 706 13.62 7.23 27.42
CA ILE A 706 14.37 8.42 27.83
C ILE A 706 13.48 9.23 28.76
N ASN A 707 13.73 9.13 30.06
CA ASN A 707 12.93 9.79 31.09
C ASN A 707 13.66 11.01 31.63
N GLY A 708 13.07 12.19 31.47
CA GLY A 708 13.64 13.46 31.91
C GLY A 708 13.13 13.90 33.28
N THR A 709 13.98 14.57 34.08
CA THR A 709 13.56 15.19 35.35
C THR A 709 12.52 16.30 35.20
N ASN A 710 12.27 16.77 33.97
CA ASN A 710 11.20 17.70 33.62
C ASN A 710 9.84 17.02 33.37
N GLY A 711 9.78 15.69 33.47
CA GLY A 711 8.57 14.90 33.19
C GLY A 711 8.46 14.39 31.75
N ASP A 712 9.46 14.66 30.90
CA ASP A 712 9.51 14.04 29.57
C ASP A 712 9.61 12.52 29.68
N SER A 713 8.87 11.83 28.83
CA SER A 713 8.88 10.38 28.66
C SER A 713 8.92 10.08 27.17
N LEU A 714 10.14 9.96 26.62
CA LEU A 714 10.35 9.75 25.19
C LEU A 714 10.73 8.29 24.89
N ASN A 715 10.39 7.82 23.70
CA ASN A 715 10.67 6.47 23.21
C ASN A 715 11.43 6.56 21.88
N LEU A 716 12.75 6.33 21.87
CA LEU A 716 13.52 6.27 20.63
C LEU A 716 13.43 4.85 20.04
N PRO A 717 12.74 4.62 18.91
CA PRO A 717 12.59 3.30 18.32
C PRO A 717 13.91 2.79 17.77
N TYR A 718 14.11 1.49 17.81
CA TYR A 718 15.21 0.82 17.13
C TYR A 718 14.76 -0.48 16.47
N ALA A 719 15.41 -0.84 15.37
CA ALA A 719 15.21 -2.14 14.73
C ALA A 719 16.46 -2.63 14.00
N GLY A 720 16.51 -3.93 13.73
CA GLY A 720 17.53 -4.55 12.90
C GLY A 720 17.11 -5.96 12.48
N ILE A 721 17.94 -6.58 11.65
CA ILE A 721 17.63 -7.87 11.04
C ILE A 721 18.71 -8.86 11.50
N ALA A 722 18.32 -9.89 12.26
CA ALA A 722 19.25 -10.90 12.75
C ALA A 722 19.54 -11.96 11.68
N SER A 723 19.80 -11.52 10.44
CA SER A 723 20.15 -12.34 9.27
C SER A 723 20.91 -11.51 8.25
N SER A 724 21.56 -12.15 7.29
CA SER A 724 22.25 -11.48 6.18
C SER A 724 21.28 -11.39 5.01
N LEU A 725 20.87 -10.17 4.64
CA LEU A 725 20.03 -9.94 3.46
C LEU A 725 20.80 -10.22 2.17
N LYS A 726 22.13 -10.06 2.20
CA LYS A 726 23.00 -10.44 1.08
C LYS A 726 23.01 -11.95 0.81
N ASP A 727 22.78 -12.75 1.84
CA ASP A 727 22.70 -14.21 1.73
C ASP A 727 21.25 -14.73 1.63
N ALA A 728 20.26 -13.83 1.70
CA ALA A 728 18.86 -14.21 1.58
C ALA A 728 18.52 -14.62 0.14
N THR A 729 17.80 -15.73 0.01
CA THR A 729 17.21 -16.14 -1.27
C THR A 729 16.22 -15.08 -1.73
N VAL A 730 16.35 -14.62 -2.96
CA VAL A 730 15.42 -13.70 -3.64
C VAL A 730 14.57 -14.42 -4.68
N LEU A 731 15.13 -15.38 -5.41
CA LEU A 731 14.43 -16.10 -6.49
C LEU A 731 13.88 -17.43 -5.96
N ASP A 732 12.59 -17.71 -6.19
CA ASP A 732 11.94 -18.91 -5.67
C ASP A 732 12.23 -20.19 -6.48
N ALA A 733 13.50 -20.53 -6.63
CA ALA A 733 13.89 -21.73 -7.36
C ALA A 733 13.36 -23.04 -6.73
N SER A 734 13.11 -23.02 -5.42
CA SER A 734 12.65 -24.17 -4.65
C SER A 734 11.25 -24.66 -4.98
N THR A 735 10.36 -23.77 -5.40
CA THR A 735 8.96 -24.11 -5.74
C THR A 735 8.72 -24.30 -7.24
N GLY A 736 9.80 -24.30 -8.04
CA GLY A 736 9.75 -24.56 -9.47
C GLY A 736 9.79 -23.31 -10.36
N TYR A 737 10.05 -22.11 -9.81
CA TYR A 737 10.36 -20.93 -10.61
C TYR A 737 11.84 -20.92 -11.06
N PRO A 738 12.17 -20.18 -12.13
CA PRO A 738 11.25 -19.74 -13.17
C PRO A 738 10.77 -20.93 -14.01
N TYR A 739 9.59 -20.80 -14.60
CA TYR A 739 9.08 -21.78 -15.57
C TYR A 739 8.40 -21.10 -16.76
N ILE A 740 8.16 -21.88 -17.81
CA ILE A 740 7.43 -21.43 -19.00
C ILE A 740 6.01 -21.98 -18.95
N THR A 741 5.04 -21.10 -19.14
CA THR A 741 3.64 -21.42 -19.46
C THR A 741 3.26 -20.80 -20.82
N SER A 742 1.98 -20.80 -21.17
CA SER A 742 1.47 -20.13 -22.37
C SER A 742 0.72 -18.85 -22.02
N THR A 743 0.79 -17.82 -22.86
CA THR A 743 -0.10 -16.65 -22.75
C THR A 743 -1.59 -16.99 -22.87
N SER A 744 -1.91 -18.15 -23.45
CA SER A 744 -3.28 -18.66 -23.56
C SER A 744 -3.74 -19.45 -22.34
N ASP A 745 -2.86 -19.70 -21.37
CA ASP A 745 -3.15 -20.47 -20.17
C ASP A 745 -3.35 -19.55 -18.97
N ASN A 746 -4.61 -19.33 -18.62
CA ASN A 746 -4.99 -18.56 -17.43
C ASN A 746 -4.85 -19.37 -16.12
N THR A 747 -4.48 -20.65 -16.20
CA THR A 747 -4.23 -21.52 -15.03
C THR A 747 -2.74 -21.60 -14.66
N TYR A 748 -1.88 -20.97 -15.46
CA TYR A 748 -0.44 -20.84 -15.21
C TYR A 748 0.29 -22.17 -14.96
N VAL A 749 -0.11 -23.23 -15.66
CA VAL A 749 0.50 -24.54 -15.51
C VAL A 749 1.87 -24.55 -16.21
N PRO A 750 2.93 -25.03 -15.56
CA PRO A 750 4.23 -25.23 -16.20
C PRO A 750 4.12 -26.19 -17.39
N LEU A 751 4.74 -25.82 -18.51
CA LEU A 751 4.77 -26.65 -19.71
C LEU A 751 5.97 -27.60 -19.75
N ASP A 752 5.81 -28.74 -20.42
CA ASP A 752 6.84 -29.76 -20.55
C ASP A 752 8.07 -29.26 -21.33
N ALA A 753 9.23 -29.82 -21.01
CA ALA A 753 10.46 -29.56 -21.73
C ALA A 753 10.31 -29.86 -23.24
N ASN A 754 10.89 -28.99 -24.06
CA ASN A 754 10.86 -28.98 -25.52
C ASN A 754 9.48 -28.71 -26.13
N THR A 755 8.54 -28.14 -25.37
CA THR A 755 7.29 -27.59 -25.92
C THR A 755 7.61 -26.66 -27.09
N VAL A 756 6.86 -26.82 -28.19
CA VAL A 756 7.05 -26.06 -29.43
C VAL A 756 6.06 -24.90 -29.46
N PHE A 757 6.57 -23.68 -29.39
CA PHE A 757 5.83 -22.46 -29.55
C PHE A 757 5.91 -21.97 -30.99
N THR A 758 4.77 -21.55 -31.54
CA THR A 758 4.68 -21.05 -32.91
C THR A 758 4.33 -19.58 -32.88
N ILE A 759 5.27 -18.73 -33.30
CA ILE A 759 5.16 -17.27 -33.23
C ILE A 759 4.92 -16.72 -34.63
N SER A 760 3.91 -15.86 -34.79
CA SER A 760 3.66 -15.15 -36.05
C SER A 760 4.69 -14.03 -36.26
N VAL A 761 5.31 -13.98 -37.43
CA VAL A 761 6.22 -12.88 -37.80
C VAL A 761 5.43 -11.58 -38.09
N ALA A 762 4.17 -11.69 -38.49
CA ALA A 762 3.31 -10.55 -38.83
C ALA A 762 2.64 -9.88 -37.60
N ASN A 763 2.40 -10.63 -36.51
CA ASN A 763 1.67 -10.14 -35.32
C ASN A 763 2.59 -9.79 -34.14
N THR A 764 3.87 -9.51 -34.40
CA THR A 764 4.84 -9.15 -33.35
C THR A 764 5.00 -7.65 -33.25
N THR A 765 3.97 -6.96 -32.76
CA THR A 765 4.15 -5.70 -32.04
C THR A 765 4.59 -6.04 -30.62
N ILE A 766 5.68 -5.43 -30.15
CA ILE A 766 6.25 -5.68 -28.81
C ILE A 766 5.38 -5.06 -27.69
N ASN A 767 4.37 -4.27 -28.07
CA ASN A 767 3.33 -3.80 -27.17
C ASN A 767 2.38 -4.96 -26.87
N GLY A 768 2.39 -5.43 -25.62
CA GLY A 768 1.70 -6.61 -25.08
C GLY A 768 0.17 -6.64 -25.17
N THR A 769 -0.44 -6.18 -26.26
CA THR A 769 -1.80 -6.55 -26.62
C THR A 769 -1.81 -8.03 -27.00
N THR A 770 -2.37 -8.86 -26.12
CA THR A 770 -2.75 -10.24 -26.41
C THR A 770 -3.71 -10.26 -27.59
N ASP A 771 -3.19 -10.49 -28.80
CA ASP A 771 -4.02 -10.91 -29.91
C ASP A 771 -4.41 -12.38 -29.70
N ASN A 772 -5.42 -12.59 -28.87
CA ASN A 772 -6.05 -13.90 -28.64
C ASN A 772 -6.77 -14.44 -29.89
N SER A 773 -6.80 -13.70 -31.02
CA SER A 773 -7.51 -14.11 -32.23
C SER A 773 -6.81 -15.20 -33.04
N THR A 774 -5.54 -15.50 -32.76
CA THR A 774 -4.75 -16.44 -33.58
C THR A 774 -4.64 -17.87 -33.00
N GLY A 775 -5.00 -18.09 -31.73
CA GLY A 775 -4.87 -19.39 -31.05
C GLY A 775 -3.42 -19.92 -30.96
N LEU A 776 -2.43 -19.04 -31.15
CA LEU A 776 -1.02 -19.38 -31.11
C LEU A 776 -0.52 -19.48 -29.65
N LEU A 777 0.20 -20.56 -29.34
CA LEU A 777 0.91 -20.72 -28.07
C LEU A 777 2.14 -19.80 -28.08
N ILE A 778 2.16 -18.79 -27.21
CA ILE A 778 3.30 -17.89 -27.01
C ILE A 778 3.94 -18.22 -25.65
N PRO A 779 5.28 -18.38 -25.57
CA PRO A 779 5.94 -18.65 -24.30
C PRO A 779 5.70 -17.50 -23.33
N ASN A 780 5.28 -17.82 -22.12
CA ASN A 780 5.12 -16.88 -21.02
C ASN A 780 6.03 -17.33 -19.88
N LEU A 781 7.03 -16.52 -19.56
CA LEU A 781 7.95 -16.76 -18.47
C LEU A 781 7.32 -16.31 -17.16
N ARG A 782 7.29 -17.20 -16.17
CA ARG A 782 6.85 -16.93 -14.80
C ARG A 782 8.07 -16.85 -13.89
N ILE A 783 8.17 -15.80 -13.07
CA ILE A 783 9.26 -15.54 -12.12
C ILE A 783 8.65 -15.31 -10.73
N GLY A 784 9.07 -16.08 -9.74
CA GLY A 784 8.66 -15.91 -8.33
C GLY A 784 9.79 -15.25 -7.52
N LEU A 785 9.45 -14.19 -6.79
CA LEU A 785 10.37 -13.47 -5.92
C LEU A 785 9.92 -13.60 -4.47
N VAL A 786 10.70 -14.32 -3.66
CA VAL A 786 10.44 -14.46 -2.21
C VAL A 786 10.95 -13.27 -1.42
N MET A 787 11.98 -12.59 -1.92
CA MET A 787 12.48 -11.33 -1.38
C MET A 787 12.61 -10.31 -2.53
N PRO A 788 12.51 -9.00 -2.26
CA PRO A 788 12.62 -7.97 -3.28
C PRO A 788 13.97 -7.98 -4.01
N SER A 789 14.01 -7.50 -5.25
CA SER A 789 15.24 -7.41 -6.02
C SER A 789 15.32 -6.09 -6.78
N SER A 790 16.45 -5.40 -6.63
CA SER A 790 16.71 -4.14 -7.33
C SER A 790 17.01 -4.35 -8.81
N LEU A 791 17.34 -5.58 -9.24
CA LEU A 791 17.63 -5.91 -10.62
C LEU A 791 17.31 -7.38 -10.94
N ILE A 792 16.39 -7.60 -11.87
CA ILE A 792 16.09 -8.92 -12.43
C ILE A 792 16.45 -8.92 -13.90
N ARG A 793 17.10 -9.98 -14.36
CA ARG A 793 17.49 -10.18 -15.76
C ARG A 793 17.09 -11.59 -16.22
N ALA A 794 16.51 -11.71 -17.41
CA ALA A 794 16.18 -13.00 -18.00
C ALA A 794 16.85 -13.15 -19.37
N ASP A 795 17.96 -13.90 -19.43
CA ASP A 795 18.76 -14.07 -20.64
C ASP A 795 18.41 -15.33 -21.41
N LEU A 796 18.30 -15.24 -22.74
CA LEU A 796 18.02 -16.38 -23.60
C LEU A 796 19.30 -17.20 -23.89
N ILE A 797 19.25 -18.49 -23.59
CA ILE A 797 20.34 -19.47 -23.76
C ILE A 797 19.99 -20.50 -24.84
N PRO A 798 20.81 -20.70 -25.88
CA PRO A 798 20.56 -21.73 -26.90
C PRO A 798 20.99 -23.14 -26.43
N SER A 799 20.12 -24.14 -26.54
CA SER A 799 20.31 -25.44 -25.86
C SER A 799 21.31 -26.40 -26.51
N ASN A 800 21.68 -26.25 -27.80
CA ASN A 800 22.50 -27.28 -28.48
C ASN A 800 23.24 -26.85 -29.75
N ILE A 801 23.77 -25.64 -29.82
CA ILE A 801 24.60 -25.25 -30.97
C ILE A 801 25.94 -24.69 -30.52
N THR A 802 27.02 -25.13 -31.18
CA THR A 802 28.29 -24.43 -31.16
C THR A 802 27.99 -22.97 -31.49
N TYR A 803 28.23 -22.04 -30.56
CA TYR A 803 27.92 -20.61 -30.72
C TYR A 803 28.46 -19.96 -32.03
N GLY A 804 29.26 -20.67 -32.83
CA GLY A 804 29.67 -20.25 -34.18
C GLY A 804 28.54 -20.15 -35.22
N THR A 805 27.35 -20.71 -35.00
CA THR A 805 26.16 -20.48 -35.87
C THR A 805 25.37 -19.23 -35.49
N TYR A 806 25.51 -18.73 -34.26
CA TYR A 806 24.88 -17.50 -33.79
C TYR A 806 25.96 -16.40 -33.71
N THR A 807 26.03 -15.52 -34.70
CA THR A 807 27.13 -14.56 -34.84
C THR A 807 27.09 -13.41 -33.83
N ASN A 808 25.91 -13.09 -33.25
CA ASN A 808 25.72 -11.98 -32.31
C ASN A 808 25.34 -12.52 -30.93
N THR A 809 26.35 -12.88 -30.14
CA THR A 809 26.22 -13.32 -28.75
C THR A 809 26.91 -12.33 -27.83
N THR A 810 26.35 -12.11 -26.65
CA THR A 810 26.95 -11.25 -25.62
C THR A 810 27.36 -12.11 -24.42
N THR A 811 28.41 -11.70 -23.71
CA THR A 811 28.76 -12.33 -22.44
C THR A 811 28.28 -11.44 -21.31
N VAL A 812 27.39 -11.99 -20.49
CA VAL A 812 26.78 -11.31 -19.34
C VAL A 812 27.12 -12.13 -18.11
N LEU A 813 27.81 -11.51 -17.14
CA LEU A 813 28.18 -12.16 -15.88
C LEU A 813 28.84 -13.53 -16.10
N GLY A 814 29.76 -13.60 -17.07
CA GLY A 814 30.49 -14.82 -17.42
C GLY A 814 29.73 -15.86 -18.25
N VAL A 815 28.43 -15.67 -18.49
CA VAL A 815 27.62 -16.58 -19.33
C VAL A 815 27.46 -16.01 -20.72
N LYS A 816 27.67 -16.84 -21.73
CA LYS A 816 27.42 -16.47 -23.12
C LYS A 816 25.92 -16.62 -23.41
N THR A 817 25.27 -15.55 -23.82
CA THR A 817 23.82 -15.49 -24.05
C THR A 817 23.53 -14.87 -25.41
N LEU A 818 22.28 -14.97 -25.88
CA LEU A 818 21.84 -14.18 -27.04
C LEU A 818 21.48 -12.74 -26.65
N GLY A 819 21.14 -12.48 -25.40
CA GLY A 819 20.66 -11.20 -24.86
C GLY A 819 19.54 -11.44 -23.84
N ALA A 820 19.06 -10.37 -23.20
CA ALA A 820 17.90 -10.49 -22.34
C ALA A 820 16.62 -10.61 -23.19
N ILE A 821 15.56 -11.20 -22.65
CA ILE A 821 14.24 -11.14 -23.30
C ILE A 821 13.59 -9.79 -23.03
N ALA A 822 12.73 -9.35 -23.94
CA ALA A 822 11.85 -8.19 -23.73
C ALA A 822 11.16 -8.24 -22.33
N GLY A 823 11.15 -7.11 -21.63
CA GLY A 823 10.63 -6.95 -20.28
C GLY A 823 11.71 -7.10 -19.21
N THR A 824 12.94 -7.46 -19.61
CA THR A 824 14.10 -7.54 -18.73
C THR A 824 15.33 -6.92 -19.40
N PRO A 825 16.28 -6.37 -18.62
CA PRO A 825 16.27 -6.35 -17.16
C PRO A 825 15.28 -5.34 -16.57
N SER A 826 14.65 -5.72 -15.47
CA SER A 826 13.71 -4.89 -14.70
C SER A 826 14.35 -4.46 -13.39
N VAL A 827 14.03 -3.26 -12.92
CA VAL A 827 14.61 -2.68 -11.70
C VAL A 827 13.58 -2.54 -10.59
N TYR A 828 14.06 -2.52 -9.34
CA TYR A 828 13.28 -2.23 -8.12
C TYR A 828 11.96 -3.00 -8.01
N GLN A 829 12.04 -4.32 -8.17
CA GLN A 829 10.86 -5.17 -8.06
C GLN A 829 10.61 -5.51 -6.58
N PRO A 830 9.37 -5.33 -6.09
CA PRO A 830 8.98 -5.85 -4.78
C PRO A 830 9.00 -7.39 -4.81
N ARG A 831 8.85 -8.01 -3.64
CA ARG A 831 8.55 -9.44 -3.59
C ARG A 831 7.18 -9.72 -4.22
N ALA A 832 7.05 -10.87 -4.86
CA ALA A 832 5.88 -11.23 -5.64
C ALA A 832 5.81 -12.75 -5.81
N ASN A 833 4.69 -13.36 -5.43
CA ASN A 833 4.46 -14.81 -5.55
C ASN A 833 4.69 -15.32 -6.98
N ALA A 834 4.34 -14.50 -7.98
CA ALA A 834 4.76 -14.67 -9.36
C ALA A 834 4.48 -13.41 -10.17
N TRP A 835 5.38 -13.04 -11.08
CA TRP A 835 5.08 -12.15 -12.20
C TRP A 835 5.37 -12.83 -13.53
N SER A 836 4.76 -12.33 -14.60
CA SER A 836 4.85 -12.93 -15.94
C SER A 836 5.42 -11.97 -16.98
N THR A 837 6.20 -12.51 -17.91
CA THR A 837 6.63 -11.81 -19.13
C THR A 837 6.49 -12.72 -20.35
N ALA A 838 5.77 -12.25 -21.37
CA ALA A 838 5.57 -13.01 -22.60
C ALA A 838 6.78 -12.83 -23.54
N PHE A 839 7.28 -13.93 -24.10
CA PHE A 839 8.42 -13.91 -25.00
C PHE A 839 7.98 -14.10 -26.46
N TYR A 840 7.85 -12.99 -27.19
CA TYR A 840 7.44 -12.95 -28.59
C TYR A 840 8.57 -13.26 -29.59
N GLY A 841 9.65 -13.91 -29.14
CA GLY A 841 10.80 -14.25 -29.97
C GLY A 841 11.67 -13.05 -30.35
N VAL A 842 11.61 -11.97 -29.57
CA VAL A 842 12.43 -10.76 -29.72
C VAL A 842 13.14 -10.46 -28.40
N LEU A 843 14.45 -10.23 -28.48
CA LEU A 843 15.28 -9.86 -27.35
C LEU A 843 15.01 -8.43 -26.89
N ASP A 844 15.59 -8.07 -25.76
CA ASP A 844 15.61 -6.73 -25.21
C ASP A 844 16.06 -5.74 -26.31
N ASP A 845 17.25 -5.87 -26.88
CA ASP A 845 17.77 -4.97 -27.93
C ASP A 845 17.01 -4.95 -29.29
N GLY A 846 15.81 -5.55 -29.37
CA GLY A 846 14.95 -5.58 -30.55
C GLY A 846 15.33 -6.63 -31.58
N ARG A 847 16.43 -7.37 -31.37
CA ARG A 847 16.81 -8.45 -32.30
C ARG A 847 15.86 -9.63 -32.17
N ARG A 848 15.30 -10.04 -33.30
CA ARG A 848 14.56 -11.31 -33.42
C ARG A 848 15.52 -12.49 -33.33
N VAL A 849 15.16 -13.47 -32.52
CA VAL A 849 15.96 -14.70 -32.40
C VAL A 849 15.65 -15.65 -33.56
N PRO A 850 16.60 -16.47 -34.02
CA PRO A 850 16.31 -17.50 -35.01
C PRO A 850 15.31 -18.55 -34.48
N ALA A 851 14.68 -19.33 -35.38
CA ALA A 851 13.99 -20.55 -34.94
C ALA A 851 15.02 -21.50 -34.31
N GLY A 852 14.66 -22.12 -33.19
CA GLY A 852 15.61 -22.93 -32.43
C GLY A 852 15.08 -23.36 -31.06
N THR A 853 15.88 -24.13 -30.35
CA THR A 853 15.59 -24.55 -28.97
C THR A 853 16.38 -23.70 -28.00
N TYR A 854 15.68 -23.13 -27.03
CA TYR A 854 16.20 -22.17 -26.08
C TYR A 854 15.73 -22.51 -24.66
N SER A 855 16.48 -22.06 -23.69
CA SER A 855 16.08 -21.94 -22.28
C SER A 855 16.28 -20.47 -21.86
N ILE A 856 15.65 -20.06 -20.76
CA ILE A 856 15.82 -18.71 -20.22
C ILE A 856 16.51 -18.83 -18.86
N LEU A 857 17.66 -18.17 -18.73
CA LEU A 857 18.38 -18.02 -17.48
C LEU A 857 17.89 -16.75 -16.78
N VAL A 858 17.14 -16.92 -15.71
CA VAL A 858 16.69 -15.82 -14.85
C VAL A 858 17.70 -15.60 -13.75
N ARG A 859 18.03 -14.33 -13.51
CA ARG A 859 18.90 -13.86 -12.45
C ARG A 859 18.23 -12.75 -11.69
N ALA A 860 18.13 -12.88 -10.37
CA ALA A 860 17.67 -11.84 -9.47
C ALA A 860 18.80 -11.44 -8.53
N LEU A 861 19.11 -10.14 -8.48
CA LEU A 861 20.17 -9.60 -7.64
C LEU A 861 19.72 -9.66 -6.18
N ARG A 862 20.55 -10.26 -5.30
CA ARG A 862 20.26 -10.25 -3.86
C ARG A 862 20.35 -8.83 -3.30
N ILE A 863 19.65 -8.59 -2.20
CA ILE A 863 19.70 -7.30 -1.50
C ILE A 863 21.16 -7.00 -1.10
N PHE A 864 21.62 -5.76 -1.31
CA PHE A 864 23.04 -5.34 -1.17
C PHE A 864 24.04 -6.07 -2.08
N GLY A 865 23.58 -6.80 -3.11
CA GLY A 865 24.42 -7.41 -4.12
C GLY A 865 25.06 -6.40 -5.07
N ASP A 866 26.27 -6.68 -5.54
CA ASP A 866 26.92 -5.95 -6.62
C ASP A 866 26.43 -6.50 -7.97
N ALA A 867 25.74 -5.66 -8.75
CA ALA A 867 25.20 -6.03 -10.06
C ALA A 867 26.27 -6.47 -11.10
N THR A 868 27.55 -6.20 -10.84
CA THR A 868 28.67 -6.63 -11.68
C THR A 868 29.24 -7.99 -11.27
N ASN A 869 28.86 -8.51 -10.10
CA ASN A 869 29.35 -9.76 -9.54
C ASN A 869 28.35 -10.91 -9.74
N PRO A 870 28.67 -11.97 -10.51
CA PRO A 870 27.77 -13.10 -10.72
C PRO A 870 27.35 -13.83 -9.43
N ASP A 871 28.20 -13.84 -8.40
CA ASP A 871 27.95 -14.60 -7.16
C ASP A 871 26.90 -13.94 -6.25
N ASP A 872 26.57 -12.66 -6.51
CA ASP A 872 25.57 -11.89 -5.79
C ASP A 872 24.14 -12.07 -6.37
N TYR A 873 23.97 -12.96 -7.35
CA TYR A 873 22.67 -13.28 -7.95
C TYR A 873 22.18 -14.67 -7.53
N ASP A 874 20.88 -14.77 -7.26
CA ASP A 874 20.21 -16.05 -7.45
C ASP A 874 19.93 -16.27 -8.93
N SER A 875 20.25 -17.48 -9.40
CA SER A 875 20.14 -17.84 -10.82
C SER A 875 19.39 -19.16 -10.97
N ALA A 876 18.41 -19.21 -11.86
CA ALA A 876 17.76 -20.45 -12.24
C ALA A 876 17.34 -20.42 -13.72
N GLU A 877 17.36 -21.59 -14.35
CA GLU A 877 17.14 -21.75 -15.78
C GLU A 877 15.84 -22.53 -16.03
N THR A 878 15.02 -22.04 -16.96
CA THR A 878 13.80 -22.76 -17.35
C THR A 878 14.13 -24.08 -18.05
N VAL A 879 13.15 -24.98 -18.12
CA VAL A 879 13.22 -26.09 -19.09
C VAL A 879 13.38 -25.54 -20.53
N PRO A 880 14.07 -26.27 -21.42
CA PRO A 880 14.20 -25.83 -22.81
C PRO A 880 12.84 -25.84 -23.51
N PHE A 881 12.64 -24.96 -24.48
CA PHE A 881 11.48 -24.86 -25.35
C PHE A 881 11.92 -24.51 -26.78
N THR A 882 11.08 -24.81 -27.77
CA THR A 882 11.42 -24.59 -29.19
C THR A 882 10.56 -23.49 -29.78
N ILE A 883 11.19 -22.51 -30.45
CA ILE A 883 10.51 -21.48 -31.23
C ILE A 883 10.50 -21.87 -32.70
N LYS A 884 9.32 -21.78 -33.31
CA LYS A 884 9.12 -21.78 -34.76
C LYS A 884 8.38 -20.51 -35.17
N TYR A 885 8.67 -20.05 -36.39
CA TYR A 885 8.00 -18.90 -36.98
C TYR A 885 7.01 -19.33 -38.05
N VAL A 886 5.85 -18.67 -38.08
CA VAL A 886 4.92 -18.72 -39.21
C VAL A 886 4.89 -17.36 -39.89
N HIS A 887 4.88 -17.38 -41.22
CA HIS A 887 4.90 -16.22 -42.08
C HIS A 887 3.53 -15.93 -42.67
#